data_AF-A0A922ZYV7-F1
#
_entry.id   AF-A0A922ZYV7-F1
#
_cell.length_a   1.000
_cell.length_b   1.000
_cell.length_c   1.000
_cell.angle_alpha   90.00
_cell.angle_beta   90.00
_cell.angle_gamma   90.00
#
_symmetry.space_group_name_H-M   'P 1'
#
loop_
_entity.id
_entity.type
_entity.pdbx_description
1 polymer ?
#
loop_
_entity_poly.entity_id
_entity_poly.type
_entity_poly.pdbx_seq_one_letter_code
_entity_poly.pdbx_strand_id
1 'polypeptide(L)'
;MKRFVYLTLFMLMFTKPFIASAVVKPPSNPNSAKGCAICHYRWIDTFFIDGKGTDLVEYNSEKVEATPEMCLSCHDGSVKDSRERIKDSSSGHKVNVKPPAGMKIPGIFPLDEQGKVQCATCHTAHGVPSGPNVDNTIFMRTSNKDSAMCRMCHTEMDGGLKKGNHPVGQTKNEIPETITTHWASTKKNTIICETCHTAHGSRFENFLRINDRDSGLCLACHTDKDSLTPKGKKNPTHIVNIVPRSAIIPEELMDKGAKLGKNKEIICQTCHKVHKNQLEQNLLIIENDQKATLCLTCHLDKKGLFETKHNLMRSAPKEQNLYGTTAANAGICSPCHEVHKPARKLPGTGDYTTELCLSCHRKGNMTKKITYTGMAHPINVKRSENKIPETMAKTPPSAKETLSLPLYDKNGGPNTKGEVTCATCHDPHNRHIDTAANTTKKTSKTDDAFVGSFLRIPPDRICRECHANQYGIVNSKHDLNKSAPESENILKQKPSVSGICGSCHLIHKEGAAFPWARDPLGPKDPCMSCHDKDGISQKKLTSGYSHPMDIAPLKKKMTTSLPLYAKNGKRSNSGTMKCGTCHNPHAWDPSNGFNAQYSDIEGNAQNSFLRLQNSPTPALCGDCHTDKTIIKNSDHNLLLTSPKALNSIGQTPLESGICGVCHIAHNSKHETLLWARELEYGNSIMEKMCNDCHSKKGSAKSKIPAIASHPEDIFIMNAHEKAGKNSKQFLLFDEASGRQVHVGKFACPSCHNAHQWNPNSSAKDIGYEPEGNVTNSFIKTKVEYLPCKDCHGPDALLKFLYFHEPNKRTQQFLFTKD
;
A
#
# COMPACT_ATOMS: atom_id res chain seq x y z
N MET A 1 -41.64 46.43 92.79
CA MET A 1 -43.03 46.56 93.27
C MET A 1 -43.96 45.78 92.34
N LYS A 2 -44.40 44.58 92.77
CA LYS A 2 -45.80 44.06 92.86
C LYS A 2 -46.14 43.14 91.66
N ARG A 3 -46.17 41.80 91.78
CA ARG A 3 -47.12 40.87 92.45
C ARG A 3 -48.59 41.10 92.04
N PHE A 4 -49.24 40.08 91.45
CA PHE A 4 -50.53 39.45 91.80
C PHE A 4 -50.95 38.53 90.61
N VAL A 5 -51.03 37.19 90.67
CA VAL A 5 -51.82 36.24 91.50
C VAL A 5 -53.29 36.10 91.04
N TYR A 6 -53.58 34.90 90.52
CA TYR A 6 -54.80 34.08 90.63
C TYR A 6 -56.17 34.67 90.26
N LEU A 7 -56.85 34.06 89.27
CA LEU A 7 -58.09 33.30 89.48
C LEU A 7 -58.55 32.66 88.16
N THR A 8 -58.54 31.33 88.06
CA THR A 8 -59.61 30.49 87.44
C THR A 8 -59.15 29.04 87.44
N LEU A 9 -59.27 28.41 88.61
CA LEU A 9 -59.12 26.97 88.78
C LEU A 9 -60.15 26.52 89.81
N PHE A 10 -61.37 26.19 89.37
CA PHE A 10 -62.25 25.25 90.08
C PHE A 10 -63.44 24.81 89.21
N MET A 11 -63.20 23.92 88.25
CA MET A 11 -64.11 22.79 88.02
C MET A 11 -63.40 21.73 87.16
N LEU A 12 -62.64 20.89 87.86
CA LEU A 12 -62.45 19.50 87.46
C LEU A 12 -63.83 18.83 87.47
N MET A 13 -64.18 18.17 86.37
CA MET A 13 -64.65 16.77 86.28
C MET A 13 -65.66 16.58 85.13
N PHE A 14 -65.41 15.52 84.35
CA PHE A 14 -66.25 14.95 83.28
C PHE A 14 -66.26 15.59 81.89
N THR A 15 -65.18 15.41 81.13
CA THR A 15 -65.30 15.10 79.69
C THR A 15 -64.22 14.09 79.28
N LYS A 16 -64.64 12.85 78.97
CA LYS A 16 -63.80 11.90 78.20
C LYS A 16 -63.73 12.42 76.76
N PRO A 17 -62.56 12.63 76.15
CA PRO A 17 -62.50 12.74 74.70
C PRO A 17 -62.79 11.35 74.11
N PHE A 18 -63.83 11.27 73.30
CA PHE A 18 -64.04 10.16 72.38
C PHE A 18 -62.76 9.93 71.58
N ILE A 19 -62.12 8.77 71.77
CA ILE A 19 -61.17 8.25 70.79
C ILE A 19 -62.02 7.94 69.56
N ALA A 20 -62.00 8.84 68.58
CA ALA A 20 -62.44 8.50 67.23
C ALA A 20 -61.55 7.34 66.78
N SER A 21 -62.13 6.14 66.76
CA SER A 21 -61.50 5.00 66.11
C SER A 21 -61.23 5.41 64.68
N ALA A 22 -59.95 5.46 64.30
CA ALA A 22 -59.56 5.66 62.92
C ALA A 22 -60.25 4.58 62.09
N VAL A 23 -61.25 4.98 61.29
CA VAL A 23 -61.87 4.11 60.31
C VAL A 23 -60.78 3.74 59.33
N VAL A 24 -60.24 2.54 59.47
CA VAL A 24 -59.31 1.95 58.51
C VAL A 24 -60.03 1.90 57.18
N LYS A 25 -59.56 2.70 56.22
CA LYS A 25 -60.08 2.69 54.85
C LYS A 25 -59.89 1.26 54.29
N PRO A 26 -60.95 0.59 53.79
CA PRO A 26 -60.80 -0.76 53.26
C PRO A 26 -59.79 -0.78 52.10
N PRO A 27 -59.01 -1.87 51.93
CA PRO A 27 -58.05 -2.00 50.86
C PRO A 27 -58.71 -1.79 49.50
N SER A 28 -58.03 -1.10 48.58
CA SER A 28 -58.53 -0.74 47.25
C SER A 28 -58.69 -1.91 46.27
N ASN A 29 -58.71 -3.17 46.76
CA ASN A 29 -59.03 -4.35 45.96
C ASN A 29 -59.56 -5.51 46.84
N PRO A 30 -60.83 -5.46 47.30
CA PRO A 30 -61.39 -6.41 48.26
C PRO A 30 -61.58 -7.85 47.71
N ASN A 31 -61.36 -8.08 46.41
CA ASN A 31 -61.57 -9.39 45.78
C ASN A 31 -60.32 -10.28 45.67
N SER A 32 -59.11 -9.79 46.01
CA SER A 32 -57.90 -10.63 45.96
C SER A 32 -57.98 -11.80 46.94
N ALA A 33 -58.54 -11.57 48.15
CA ALA A 33 -58.72 -12.62 49.16
C ALA A 33 -59.60 -13.78 48.66
N LYS A 34 -60.66 -13.51 47.89
CA LYS A 34 -61.51 -14.57 47.28
C LYS A 34 -60.77 -15.40 46.23
N GLY A 35 -59.94 -14.76 45.40
CA GLY A 35 -59.11 -15.47 44.42
C GLY A 35 -57.99 -16.28 45.06
N CYS A 36 -57.39 -15.77 46.14
CA CYS A 36 -56.36 -16.46 46.90
C CYS A 36 -56.91 -17.63 47.72
N ALA A 37 -58.14 -17.55 48.23
CA ALA A 37 -58.79 -18.62 48.99
C ALA A 37 -59.00 -19.93 48.17
N ILE A 38 -58.98 -19.84 46.83
CA ILE A 38 -59.02 -21.02 45.94
C ILE A 38 -57.81 -21.93 46.16
N CYS A 39 -56.63 -21.36 46.41
CA CYS A 39 -55.39 -22.12 46.66
C CYS A 39 -54.99 -22.12 48.15
N HIS A 40 -55.40 -21.10 48.91
CA HIS A 40 -55.22 -21.01 50.37
C HIS A 40 -56.51 -21.43 51.08
N TYR A 41 -56.89 -22.70 50.99
CA TYR A 41 -58.14 -23.21 51.58
C TYR A 41 -58.24 -22.97 53.10
N ARG A 42 -57.12 -22.83 53.81
CA ARG A 42 -57.08 -22.37 55.22
C ARG A 42 -57.76 -21.02 55.44
N TRP A 43 -57.90 -20.19 54.41
CA TRP A 43 -58.56 -18.88 54.47
C TRP A 43 -60.07 -18.96 54.17
N ILE A 44 -60.59 -20.16 53.89
CA ILE A 44 -62.02 -20.43 53.83
C ILE A 44 -62.48 -20.72 55.26
N ASP A 45 -63.50 -20.00 55.73
CA ASP A 45 -63.97 -20.02 57.12
C ASP A 45 -64.18 -21.44 57.67
N THR A 46 -64.72 -22.35 56.85
CA THR A 46 -64.94 -23.76 57.21
C THR A 46 -63.66 -24.46 57.68
N PHE A 47 -62.53 -24.30 56.98
CA PHE A 47 -61.28 -24.96 57.36
C PHE A 47 -60.51 -24.19 58.43
N PHE A 48 -60.63 -22.86 58.45
CA PHE A 48 -59.96 -22.02 59.45
C PHE A 48 -60.51 -22.24 60.85
N ILE A 49 -61.83 -22.27 60.99
CA ILE A 49 -62.54 -22.38 62.27
C ILE A 49 -62.45 -23.81 62.81
N ASP A 50 -62.59 -24.81 61.94
CA ASP A 50 -62.63 -26.22 62.37
C ASP A 50 -61.23 -26.81 62.61
N GLY A 51 -60.16 -26.12 62.16
CA GLY A 51 -58.77 -26.56 62.33
C GLY A 51 -58.46 -27.91 61.67
N LYS A 52 -59.26 -28.31 60.66
CA LYS A 52 -59.20 -29.61 60.00
C LYS A 52 -59.06 -29.43 58.49
N GLY A 53 -58.34 -30.37 57.87
CA GLY A 53 -58.05 -30.37 56.45
C GLY A 53 -59.22 -30.91 55.64
N THR A 54 -58.94 -31.28 54.39
CA THR A 54 -59.85 -32.04 53.53
C THR A 54 -59.45 -33.52 53.52
N ASP A 55 -60.29 -34.39 52.97
CA ASP A 55 -59.94 -35.81 52.74
C ASP A 55 -58.73 -35.99 51.80
N LEU A 56 -58.34 -34.93 51.07
CA LEU A 56 -57.22 -34.93 50.11
C LEU A 56 -55.95 -34.26 50.66
N VAL A 57 -56.06 -33.40 51.67
CA VAL A 57 -54.95 -32.56 52.17
C VAL A 57 -55.14 -32.29 53.67
N GLU A 58 -54.18 -32.67 54.51
CA GLU A 58 -54.17 -32.38 55.95
C GLU A 58 -54.12 -30.88 56.25
N TYR A 59 -54.68 -30.46 57.40
CA TYR A 59 -54.67 -29.06 57.83
C TYR A 59 -53.23 -28.58 58.06
N ASN A 60 -52.77 -27.63 57.26
CA ASN A 60 -51.48 -27.00 57.47
C ASN A 60 -51.61 -25.78 58.41
N SER A 61 -51.15 -25.93 59.65
CA SER A 61 -51.16 -24.86 60.66
C SER A 61 -50.06 -23.82 60.46
N GLU A 62 -49.02 -24.15 59.70
CA GLU A 62 -47.87 -23.27 59.47
C GLU A 62 -48.18 -22.20 58.42
N LYS A 63 -47.64 -20.99 58.63
CA LYS A 63 -47.76 -19.87 57.70
C LYS A 63 -46.77 -20.03 56.55
N VAL A 64 -47.18 -20.75 55.52
CA VAL A 64 -46.35 -21.01 54.32
C VAL A 64 -46.54 -19.96 53.21
N GLU A 65 -47.34 -18.91 53.43
CA GLU A 65 -47.81 -18.02 52.36
C GLU A 65 -46.72 -17.12 51.75
N ALA A 66 -45.58 -16.97 52.43
CA ALA A 66 -44.42 -16.22 51.96
C ALA A 66 -43.20 -17.10 51.61
N THR A 67 -43.39 -18.43 51.60
CA THR A 67 -42.31 -19.38 51.27
C THR A 67 -41.98 -19.34 49.77
N PRO A 68 -40.74 -19.63 49.38
CA PRO A 68 -40.37 -19.77 47.97
C PRO A 68 -41.26 -20.76 47.21
N GLU A 69 -41.62 -21.88 47.84
CA GLU A 69 -42.47 -22.94 47.27
C GLU A 69 -43.86 -22.40 46.92
N MET A 70 -44.45 -21.60 47.82
CA MET A 70 -45.74 -20.95 47.57
C MET A 70 -45.65 -19.87 46.50
N CYS A 71 -44.54 -19.13 46.43
CA CYS A 71 -44.35 -18.16 45.33
C CYS A 71 -44.27 -18.89 43.98
N LEU A 72 -43.59 -20.04 43.94
CA LEU A 72 -43.38 -20.83 42.73
C LEU A 72 -44.66 -21.52 42.24
N SER A 73 -45.62 -21.86 43.11
CA SER A 73 -46.91 -22.43 42.71
C SER A 73 -47.76 -21.46 41.89
N CYS A 74 -47.60 -20.15 42.05
CA CYS A 74 -48.21 -19.16 41.15
C CYS A 74 -47.48 -19.06 39.81
N HIS A 75 -46.17 -19.32 39.81
CA HIS A 75 -45.30 -19.26 38.64
C HIS A 75 -45.29 -20.55 37.82
N ASP A 76 -45.94 -21.63 38.27
CA ASP A 76 -45.87 -22.95 37.66
C ASP A 76 -46.78 -23.19 36.46
N GLY A 77 -47.56 -22.17 36.09
CA GLY A 77 -48.63 -22.26 35.09
C GLY A 77 -50.00 -21.91 35.65
N SER A 78 -50.19 -22.00 36.97
CA SER A 78 -51.48 -21.72 37.62
C SER A 78 -51.97 -20.28 37.45
N VAL A 79 -51.06 -19.29 37.49
CA VAL A 79 -51.37 -17.88 37.12
C VAL A 79 -50.68 -17.51 35.82
N LYS A 80 -49.37 -17.80 35.73
CA LYS A 80 -48.58 -17.67 34.50
C LYS A 80 -47.32 -18.49 34.64
N ASP A 81 -47.07 -19.42 33.71
CA ASP A 81 -45.80 -20.13 33.73
C ASP A 81 -44.64 -19.17 33.43
N SER A 82 -43.78 -19.00 34.42
CA SER A 82 -42.59 -18.17 34.34
C SER A 82 -41.42 -18.83 35.08
N ARG A 83 -41.52 -20.14 35.31
CA ARG A 83 -40.47 -20.95 35.93
C ARG A 83 -39.18 -20.85 35.15
N GLU A 84 -39.19 -20.88 33.82
CA GLU A 84 -37.96 -20.74 33.03
C GLU A 84 -37.25 -19.40 33.30
N ARG A 85 -38.01 -18.31 33.37
CA ARG A 85 -37.47 -16.97 33.65
C ARG A 85 -36.90 -16.83 35.06
N ILE A 86 -37.42 -17.60 36.02
CA ILE A 86 -37.00 -17.57 37.43
C ILE A 86 -35.89 -18.59 37.70
N LYS A 87 -35.98 -19.80 37.14
CA LYS A 87 -35.01 -20.91 37.31
C LYS A 87 -33.71 -20.66 36.57
N ASP A 88 -33.75 -20.12 35.35
CA ASP A 88 -32.55 -19.82 34.54
C ASP A 88 -31.83 -18.54 35.01
N SER A 89 -32.21 -17.99 36.17
CA SER A 89 -31.65 -16.77 36.71
C SER A 89 -30.33 -17.00 37.46
N SER A 90 -29.41 -17.78 36.87
CA SER A 90 -28.01 -17.87 37.36
C SER A 90 -27.41 -16.48 37.59
N SER A 91 -27.87 -15.50 36.80
CA SER A 91 -27.47 -14.10 36.82
C SER A 91 -28.61 -13.12 37.15
N GLY A 92 -29.70 -13.55 37.82
CA GLY A 92 -30.80 -12.74 38.38
C GLY A 92 -30.68 -12.49 39.88
N HIS A 93 -31.51 -11.60 40.46
CA HIS A 93 -31.51 -11.37 41.91
C HIS A 93 -31.72 -12.69 42.66
N LYS A 94 -30.75 -13.05 43.50
CA LYS A 94 -30.76 -14.30 44.25
C LYS A 94 -31.61 -14.17 45.50
N VAL A 95 -32.36 -15.22 45.80
CA VAL A 95 -32.98 -15.43 47.11
C VAL A 95 -32.06 -16.28 47.99
N ASN A 96 -32.33 -16.33 49.29
CA ASN A 96 -31.50 -17.02 50.29
C ASN A 96 -30.05 -16.49 50.41
N VAL A 97 -29.80 -15.25 49.96
CA VAL A 97 -28.50 -14.58 50.11
C VAL A 97 -28.63 -13.31 50.96
N LYS A 98 -27.61 -12.99 51.74
CA LYS A 98 -27.56 -11.71 52.46
C LYS A 98 -27.29 -10.55 51.48
N PRO A 99 -27.92 -9.38 51.67
CA PRO A 99 -27.54 -8.18 50.93
C PRO A 99 -26.04 -7.87 51.07
N PRO A 100 -25.40 -7.22 50.08
CA PRO A 100 -24.01 -6.79 50.17
C PRO A 100 -23.75 -5.93 51.41
N ALA A 101 -22.56 -6.07 52.01
CA ALA A 101 -22.15 -5.28 53.15
C ALA A 101 -22.26 -3.76 52.85
N GLY A 102 -22.89 -3.01 53.74
CA GLY A 102 -23.12 -1.57 53.58
C GLY A 102 -24.37 -1.18 52.76
N MET A 103 -25.06 -2.13 52.13
CA MET A 103 -26.33 -1.85 51.45
C MET A 103 -27.44 -1.61 52.48
N LYS A 104 -28.07 -0.44 52.41
CA LYS A 104 -29.24 -0.11 53.25
C LYS A 104 -30.50 -0.64 52.58
N ILE A 105 -31.17 -1.59 53.23
CA ILE A 105 -32.47 -2.12 52.80
C ILE A 105 -33.57 -1.37 53.54
N PRO A 106 -34.44 -0.61 52.85
CA PRO A 106 -35.60 0.03 53.46
C PRO A 106 -36.55 -0.98 54.11
N GLY A 107 -37.18 -0.60 55.23
CA GLY A 107 -38.08 -1.49 55.99
C GLY A 107 -39.30 -2.02 55.22
N ILE A 108 -39.66 -1.40 54.09
CA ILE A 108 -40.70 -1.91 53.19
C ILE A 108 -40.30 -3.23 52.50
N PHE A 109 -39.00 -3.57 52.47
CA PHE A 109 -38.47 -4.80 51.87
C PHE A 109 -37.96 -5.73 52.97
N PRO A 110 -38.81 -6.62 53.50
CA PRO A 110 -38.44 -7.47 54.62
C PRO A 110 -37.39 -8.51 54.19
N LEU A 111 -36.44 -8.77 55.08
CA LEU A 111 -35.51 -9.90 55.00
C LEU A 111 -36.04 -11.05 55.87
N ASP A 112 -35.57 -12.27 55.65
CA ASP A 112 -35.88 -13.37 56.56
C ASP A 112 -35.20 -13.19 57.93
N GLU A 113 -35.49 -14.10 58.86
CA GLU A 113 -34.94 -14.10 60.22
C GLU A 113 -33.40 -14.18 60.25
N GLN A 114 -32.79 -14.72 59.19
CA GLN A 114 -31.34 -14.79 59.04
C GLN A 114 -30.76 -13.59 58.26
N GLY A 115 -31.59 -12.59 57.92
CA GLY A 115 -31.22 -11.37 57.20
C GLY A 115 -30.97 -11.59 55.71
N LYS A 116 -31.56 -12.62 55.09
CA LYS A 116 -31.43 -12.92 53.67
C LYS A 116 -32.62 -12.39 52.86
N VAL A 117 -32.35 -12.09 51.60
CA VAL A 117 -33.36 -11.69 50.62
C VAL A 117 -34.21 -12.90 50.22
N GLN A 118 -35.52 -12.70 50.18
CA GLN A 118 -36.51 -13.70 49.77
C GLN A 118 -37.38 -13.17 48.63
N CYS A 119 -38.17 -14.02 47.99
CA CYS A 119 -39.18 -13.59 47.00
C CYS A 119 -40.09 -12.49 47.59
N ALA A 120 -40.50 -12.70 48.85
CA ALA A 120 -41.31 -11.78 49.62
C ALA A 120 -40.60 -10.47 50.00
N THR A 121 -39.29 -10.32 49.77
CA THR A 121 -38.59 -9.05 49.97
C THR A 121 -39.06 -8.01 48.96
N CYS A 122 -39.24 -8.39 47.69
CA CYS A 122 -39.72 -7.48 46.65
C CYS A 122 -41.23 -7.65 46.39
N HIS A 123 -41.73 -8.90 46.44
CA HIS A 123 -43.11 -9.23 46.14
C HIS A 123 -44.00 -9.22 47.38
N THR A 124 -45.29 -8.97 47.17
CA THR A 124 -46.33 -9.11 48.18
C THR A 124 -47.60 -9.63 47.54
N ALA A 125 -48.16 -10.73 48.05
CA ALA A 125 -49.47 -11.21 47.62
C ALA A 125 -50.60 -10.25 48.03
N HIS A 126 -50.33 -9.37 49.00
CA HIS A 126 -51.28 -8.39 49.51
C HIS A 126 -51.13 -7.08 48.74
N GLY A 127 -52.26 -6.55 48.25
CA GLY A 127 -52.30 -5.26 47.57
C GLY A 127 -51.76 -4.17 48.49
N VAL A 128 -50.60 -3.63 48.16
CA VAL A 128 -50.13 -2.37 48.74
C VAL A 128 -50.89 -1.21 48.11
N PRO A 129 -50.99 -0.04 48.76
CA PRO A 129 -51.53 1.18 48.17
C PRO A 129 -50.62 1.73 47.04
N SER A 130 -50.32 0.93 46.02
CA SER A 130 -49.83 1.43 44.74
C SER A 130 -51.00 2.15 44.09
N GLY A 131 -50.87 3.47 43.90
CA GLY A 131 -51.95 4.39 43.51
C GLY A 131 -52.78 4.02 42.26
N PRO A 132 -53.74 4.88 41.89
CA PRO A 132 -55.01 4.51 41.21
C PRO A 132 -54.91 4.12 39.72
N ASN A 133 -53.99 3.23 39.32
CA ASN A 133 -53.97 2.54 38.02
C ASN A 133 -53.19 1.23 38.18
N VAL A 134 -53.92 0.14 38.50
CA VAL A 134 -53.37 -1.13 39.02
C VAL A 134 -53.16 -2.24 37.97
N ASP A 135 -53.15 -1.92 36.68
CA ASP A 135 -52.96 -2.93 35.63
C ASP A 135 -51.52 -3.52 35.57
N ASN A 136 -50.52 -2.85 36.17
CA ASN A 136 -49.09 -3.21 36.02
C ASN A 136 -48.34 -3.58 37.32
N THR A 137 -49.02 -3.68 38.48
CA THR A 137 -48.37 -3.88 39.80
C THR A 137 -49.01 -4.99 40.62
N ILE A 138 -49.53 -6.02 39.97
CA ILE A 138 -50.09 -7.16 40.67
C ILE A 138 -48.92 -7.91 41.33
N PHE A 139 -48.81 -7.76 42.65
CA PHE A 139 -47.84 -8.42 43.55
C PHE A 139 -46.46 -7.77 43.79
N MET A 140 -46.29 -6.47 43.61
CA MET A 140 -45.06 -5.74 44.00
C MET A 140 -45.29 -4.84 45.23
N ARG A 141 -44.30 -4.75 46.14
CA ARG A 141 -44.42 -3.97 47.40
C ARG A 141 -44.45 -2.47 47.22
N THR A 142 -44.01 -1.98 46.06
CA THR A 142 -44.09 -0.58 45.68
C THR A 142 -44.16 -0.48 44.16
N SER A 143 -44.58 0.68 43.66
CA SER A 143 -44.52 0.98 42.23
C SER A 143 -43.07 1.00 41.75
N ASN A 144 -42.76 0.22 40.72
CA ASN A 144 -41.46 0.27 40.06
C ASN A 144 -41.44 1.19 38.82
N LYS A 145 -42.39 2.13 38.73
CA LYS A 145 -42.37 3.13 37.66
C LYS A 145 -41.04 3.89 37.66
N ASP A 146 -40.46 4.01 36.48
CA ASP A 146 -39.17 4.63 36.19
C ASP A 146 -38.00 4.07 37.04
N SER A 147 -38.02 2.81 37.48
CA SER A 147 -37.02 2.20 38.41
C SER A 147 -37.06 2.71 39.85
N ALA A 148 -38.20 3.27 40.29
CA ALA A 148 -38.32 3.80 41.64
C ALA A 148 -37.95 2.75 42.72
N MET A 149 -38.33 1.49 42.54
CA MET A 149 -38.01 0.41 43.48
C MET A 149 -36.51 0.11 43.50
N CYS A 150 -35.87 0.00 42.32
CA CYS A 150 -34.44 -0.28 42.21
C CYS A 150 -33.59 0.76 42.94
N ARG A 151 -33.94 2.05 42.79
CA ARG A 151 -33.23 3.17 43.41
C ARG A 151 -33.34 3.23 44.92
N MET A 152 -34.29 2.53 45.54
CA MET A 152 -34.41 2.48 46.99
C MET A 152 -33.29 1.68 47.66
N CYS A 153 -32.70 0.71 46.96
CA CYS A 153 -31.57 -0.08 47.45
C CYS A 153 -30.26 0.23 46.69
N HIS A 154 -30.33 0.50 45.38
CA HIS A 154 -29.17 0.82 44.53
C HIS A 154 -28.95 2.34 44.40
N THR A 155 -28.91 3.03 45.54
CA THR A 155 -28.86 4.50 45.63
C THR A 155 -27.63 5.14 44.98
N GLU A 156 -26.53 4.38 44.88
CA GLU A 156 -25.26 4.87 44.32
C GLU A 156 -25.13 4.69 42.80
N MET A 157 -26.11 4.06 42.15
CA MET A 157 -26.06 3.75 40.70
C MET A 157 -26.72 4.83 39.82
N ASP A 158 -27.27 5.87 40.43
CA ASP A 158 -27.94 7.00 39.77
C ASP A 158 -27.07 8.28 39.80
N GLY A 159 -27.54 9.38 39.20
CA GLY A 159 -26.89 10.70 39.23
C GLY A 159 -25.99 11.01 38.03
N GLY A 160 -25.95 10.10 37.04
CA GLY A 160 -25.23 10.28 35.78
C GLY A 160 -23.73 10.55 35.95
N LEU A 161 -23.14 11.23 34.96
CA LEU A 161 -21.68 11.39 34.87
C LEU A 161 -21.06 12.07 36.10
N LYS A 162 -21.78 13.00 36.75
CA LYS A 162 -21.32 13.70 37.96
C LYS A 162 -21.11 12.76 39.16
N LYS A 163 -21.78 11.61 39.17
CA LYS A 163 -21.63 10.56 40.19
C LYS A 163 -20.87 9.34 39.65
N GLY A 164 -20.26 9.46 38.47
CA GLY A 164 -19.51 8.35 37.87
C GLY A 164 -20.39 7.28 37.22
N ASN A 165 -21.64 7.60 36.91
CA ASN A 165 -22.60 6.65 36.36
C ASN A 165 -23.00 7.02 34.94
N HIS A 166 -23.36 6.02 34.14
CA HIS A 166 -23.99 6.25 32.85
C HIS A 166 -25.31 7.02 33.05
N PRO A 167 -25.59 8.06 32.24
CA PRO A 167 -26.82 8.82 32.36
C PRO A 167 -28.07 7.95 32.26
N VAL A 168 -28.99 8.14 33.20
CA VAL A 168 -30.38 7.66 33.16
C VAL A 168 -31.31 8.86 33.12
N GLY A 169 -32.54 8.67 32.62
CA GLY A 169 -33.51 9.73 32.39
C GLY A 169 -33.74 10.02 30.92
N GLN A 170 -34.27 11.21 30.62
CA GLN A 170 -34.70 11.57 29.27
C GLN A 170 -33.51 11.67 28.31
N THR A 171 -33.63 11.03 27.16
CA THR A 171 -32.61 11.03 26.11
C THR A 171 -33.18 11.57 24.80
N LYS A 172 -32.31 12.19 24.00
CA LYS A 172 -32.64 12.62 22.63
C LYS A 172 -32.61 11.45 21.65
N ASN A 173 -31.81 10.42 21.95
CA ASN A 173 -31.71 9.25 21.09
C ASN A 173 -32.94 8.38 21.28
N GLU A 174 -33.48 7.85 20.18
CA GLU A 174 -34.52 6.85 20.25
C GLU A 174 -33.99 5.57 20.89
N ILE A 175 -34.75 5.04 21.84
CA ILE A 175 -34.39 3.78 22.50
C ILE A 175 -34.90 2.64 21.60
N PRO A 176 -34.03 1.70 21.17
CA PRO A 176 -34.44 0.59 20.32
C PRO A 176 -35.55 -0.25 20.95
N GLU A 177 -36.54 -0.67 20.17
CA GLU A 177 -37.65 -1.52 20.65
C GLU A 177 -37.17 -2.78 21.38
N THR A 178 -36.02 -3.34 20.97
CA THR A 178 -35.40 -4.52 21.59
C THR A 178 -35.08 -4.33 23.08
N ILE A 179 -34.83 -3.09 23.52
CA ILE A 179 -34.54 -2.74 24.92
C ILE A 179 -35.56 -1.79 25.54
N THR A 180 -36.59 -1.39 24.81
CA THR A 180 -37.64 -0.53 25.36
C THR A 180 -38.46 -1.25 26.43
N THR A 181 -38.79 -0.54 27.51
CA THR A 181 -39.54 -1.05 28.66
C THR A 181 -40.84 -0.28 28.86
N HIS A 182 -41.76 -0.41 27.90
CA HIS A 182 -43.04 0.32 27.89
C HIS A 182 -43.89 0.13 29.15
N TRP A 183 -43.74 -0.99 29.85
CA TRP A 183 -44.49 -1.30 31.07
C TRP A 183 -43.96 -0.57 32.32
N ALA A 184 -42.70 -0.14 32.31
CA ALA A 184 -42.02 0.46 33.46
C ALA A 184 -41.74 1.96 33.30
N SER A 185 -41.61 2.47 32.07
CA SER A 185 -41.32 3.89 31.82
C SER A 185 -42.60 4.73 31.76
N THR A 186 -42.60 5.91 32.38
CA THR A 186 -43.72 6.86 32.32
C THR A 186 -43.67 7.78 31.10
N LYS A 187 -42.53 7.87 30.42
CA LYS A 187 -42.30 8.78 29.28
C LYS A 187 -41.58 8.07 28.12
N LYS A 188 -41.86 8.50 26.88
CA LYS A 188 -41.13 8.04 25.69
C LYS A 188 -39.66 8.47 25.77
N ASN A 189 -38.73 7.65 25.27
CA ASN A 189 -37.28 7.90 25.25
C ASN A 189 -36.69 8.28 26.61
N THR A 190 -37.04 7.52 27.65
CA THR A 190 -36.44 7.63 28.98
C THR A 190 -35.64 6.37 29.28
N ILE A 191 -34.34 6.52 29.54
CA ILE A 191 -33.46 5.43 29.95
C ILE A 191 -33.70 5.20 31.44
N ILE A 192 -34.08 3.97 31.79
CA ILE A 192 -34.31 3.55 33.17
C ILE A 192 -33.43 2.32 33.46
N CYS A 193 -33.31 1.88 34.72
CA CYS A 193 -32.49 0.73 35.07
C CYS A 193 -32.90 -0.52 34.27
N GLU A 194 -34.20 -0.71 34.04
CA GLU A 194 -34.77 -1.84 33.30
C GLU A 194 -34.51 -1.78 31.78
N THR A 195 -34.06 -0.63 31.26
CA THR A 195 -33.59 -0.54 29.88
C THR A 195 -32.37 -1.46 29.68
N CYS A 196 -31.48 -1.53 30.66
CA CYS A 196 -30.26 -2.35 30.59
C CYS A 196 -30.35 -3.62 31.44
N HIS A 197 -31.02 -3.57 32.60
CA HIS A 197 -31.07 -4.64 33.58
C HIS A 197 -32.42 -5.34 33.62
N THR A 198 -32.47 -6.56 34.12
CA THR A 198 -33.70 -7.27 34.45
C THR A 198 -33.51 -8.07 35.74
N ALA A 199 -34.44 -7.92 36.68
CA ALA A 199 -34.35 -8.60 37.97
C ALA A 199 -34.36 -10.13 37.81
N HIS A 200 -35.12 -10.65 36.83
CA HIS A 200 -35.30 -12.09 36.57
C HIS A 200 -35.10 -12.43 35.09
N GLY A 201 -34.47 -13.57 34.81
CA GLY A 201 -34.33 -14.13 33.47
C GLY A 201 -33.23 -13.51 32.61
N SER A 202 -32.26 -12.83 33.24
CA SER A 202 -31.05 -12.42 32.53
C SER A 202 -30.19 -13.65 32.24
N ARG A 203 -29.74 -13.77 30.98
CA ARG A 203 -28.75 -14.77 30.53
C ARG A 203 -27.31 -14.25 30.59
N PHE A 204 -27.11 -13.03 31.08
CA PHE A 204 -25.84 -12.31 31.06
C PHE A 204 -25.45 -11.86 32.47
N GLU A 205 -24.17 -11.63 32.71
CA GLU A 205 -23.68 -11.16 34.01
C GLU A 205 -24.32 -9.80 34.39
N ASN A 206 -24.35 -9.48 35.69
CA ASN A 206 -24.83 -8.19 36.20
C ASN A 206 -26.27 -7.85 35.78
N PHE A 207 -27.15 -8.85 35.69
CA PHE A 207 -28.57 -8.67 35.39
C PHE A 207 -28.86 -8.10 33.99
N LEU A 208 -27.91 -8.14 33.05
CA LEU A 208 -28.06 -7.44 31.78
C LEU A 208 -29.07 -8.10 30.84
N ARG A 209 -29.79 -7.29 30.05
CA ARG A 209 -30.74 -7.76 29.04
C ARG A 209 -30.07 -8.10 27.71
N ILE A 210 -28.96 -7.44 27.41
CA ILE A 210 -28.11 -7.68 26.24
C ILE A 210 -26.70 -7.92 26.75
N ASN A 211 -25.97 -8.79 26.03
CA ASN A 211 -24.56 -9.04 26.29
C ASN A 211 -23.74 -7.73 26.23
N ASP A 212 -22.91 -7.48 27.24
CA ASP A 212 -21.92 -6.39 27.25
C ASP A 212 -20.52 -6.87 26.83
N ARG A 213 -20.26 -8.18 26.86
CA ARG A 213 -18.96 -8.79 26.50
C ARG A 213 -18.68 -8.83 24.99
N ASP A 214 -19.59 -8.33 24.17
CA ASP A 214 -19.44 -8.13 22.71
C ASP A 214 -19.80 -6.68 22.31
N SER A 215 -19.79 -5.75 23.27
CA SER A 215 -20.24 -4.37 23.10
C SER A 215 -21.69 -4.21 22.60
N GLY A 216 -22.47 -5.29 22.50
CA GLY A 216 -23.80 -5.27 21.90
C GLY A 216 -24.77 -4.36 22.65
N LEU A 217 -24.70 -4.37 23.99
CA LEU A 217 -25.49 -3.46 24.83
C LEU A 217 -25.19 -1.98 24.53
N CYS A 218 -23.93 -1.62 24.35
CA CYS A 218 -23.52 -0.25 24.07
C CYS A 218 -23.94 0.18 22.65
N LEU A 219 -23.70 -0.70 21.68
CA LEU A 219 -23.98 -0.46 20.26
C LEU A 219 -25.49 -0.45 19.95
N ALA A 220 -26.33 -1.03 20.81
CA ALA A 220 -27.79 -0.91 20.68
C ALA A 220 -28.24 0.56 20.61
N CYS A 221 -27.62 1.44 21.41
CA CYS A 221 -27.93 2.88 21.42
C CYS A 221 -26.85 3.75 20.75
N HIS A 222 -25.59 3.30 20.73
CA HIS A 222 -24.45 4.04 20.18
C HIS A 222 -24.01 3.50 18.82
N THR A 223 -24.96 3.32 17.91
CA THR A 223 -24.72 2.80 16.55
C THR A 223 -23.75 3.66 15.75
N ASP A 224 -23.66 4.96 16.04
CA ASP A 224 -22.72 5.89 15.40
C ASP A 224 -21.25 5.67 15.79
N LYS A 225 -20.99 4.85 16.81
CA LYS A 225 -19.66 4.50 17.29
C LYS A 225 -19.22 3.10 16.85
N ASP A 226 -20.01 2.42 16.03
CA ASP A 226 -19.62 1.13 15.49
C ASP A 226 -18.40 1.30 14.55
N SER A 227 -17.37 0.51 14.84
CA SER A 227 -16.16 0.45 14.03
C SER A 227 -16.40 -0.21 12.67
N LEU A 228 -17.53 -0.90 12.50
CA LEU A 228 -17.98 -1.48 11.25
C LEU A 228 -19.25 -0.77 10.77
N THR A 229 -19.26 -0.39 9.49
CA THR A 229 -20.48 0.07 8.82
C THR A 229 -21.48 -1.09 8.66
N PRO A 230 -22.78 -0.82 8.44
CA PRO A 230 -23.78 -1.87 8.17
C PRO A 230 -23.44 -2.78 6.97
N LYS A 231 -22.59 -2.31 6.04
CA LYS A 231 -22.08 -3.08 4.90
C LYS A 231 -20.81 -3.89 5.22
N GLY A 232 -20.45 -4.00 6.51
CA GLY A 232 -19.25 -4.70 7.00
C GLY A 232 -17.93 -4.00 6.71
N LYS A 233 -17.94 -2.74 6.20
CA LYS A 233 -16.69 -1.99 5.95
C LYS A 233 -16.21 -1.33 7.23
N LYS A 234 -14.91 -1.41 7.48
CA LYS A 234 -14.24 -0.74 8.60
C LYS A 234 -14.27 0.78 8.45
N ASN A 235 -14.67 1.46 9.52
CA ASN A 235 -14.53 2.91 9.68
C ASN A 235 -13.12 3.25 10.18
N PRO A 236 -12.58 4.45 9.88
CA PRO A 236 -11.27 4.89 10.35
C PRO A 236 -11.34 5.39 11.82
N THR A 237 -11.83 4.51 12.69
CA THR A 237 -12.00 4.71 14.13
C THR A 237 -11.30 3.55 14.85
N HIS A 238 -11.19 3.64 16.18
CA HIS A 238 -10.62 2.54 16.95
C HIS A 238 -11.53 1.31 16.86
N ILE A 239 -10.95 0.15 16.62
CA ILE A 239 -11.72 -1.09 16.46
C ILE A 239 -12.11 -1.63 17.83
N VAL A 240 -13.34 -2.13 17.94
CA VAL A 240 -13.86 -2.90 19.08
C VAL A 240 -14.33 -4.27 18.61
N ASN A 241 -14.56 -5.20 19.53
CA ASN A 241 -14.95 -6.59 19.29
C ASN A 241 -13.93 -7.36 18.44
N ILE A 242 -12.64 -7.09 18.66
CA ILE A 242 -11.54 -7.77 17.99
C ILE A 242 -10.44 -8.13 19.00
N VAL A 243 -9.76 -9.25 18.79
CA VAL A 243 -8.57 -9.60 19.58
C VAL A 243 -7.39 -8.75 19.10
N PRO A 244 -6.76 -7.95 19.98
CA PRO A 244 -5.57 -7.18 19.62
C PRO A 244 -4.44 -8.09 19.15
N ARG A 245 -3.81 -7.75 18.01
CA ARG A 245 -2.65 -8.50 17.47
C ARG A 245 -1.34 -7.73 17.56
N SER A 246 -1.42 -6.41 17.59
CA SER A 246 -0.27 -5.49 17.52
C SER A 246 -0.16 -4.58 18.74
N ALA A 247 -0.88 -4.89 19.81
CA ALA A 247 -0.91 -4.14 21.04
C ALA A 247 -1.17 -5.12 22.20
N ILE A 248 -0.68 -4.79 23.38
CA ILE A 248 -0.88 -5.58 24.60
C ILE A 248 -1.82 -4.79 25.50
N ILE A 249 -2.86 -5.43 26.00
CA ILE A 249 -3.71 -4.85 27.04
C ILE A 249 -3.10 -5.24 28.39
N PRO A 250 -2.53 -4.30 29.16
CA PRO A 250 -1.89 -4.64 30.42
C PRO A 250 -2.92 -5.04 31.48
N GLU A 251 -2.53 -5.96 32.36
CA GLU A 251 -3.38 -6.49 33.44
C GLU A 251 -3.82 -5.38 34.42
N GLU A 252 -3.00 -4.35 34.63
CA GLU A 252 -3.32 -3.18 35.45
C GLU A 252 -4.63 -2.48 35.03
N LEU A 253 -5.02 -2.56 33.74
CA LEU A 253 -6.32 -2.04 33.32
C LEU A 253 -7.48 -2.84 33.90
N MET A 254 -7.34 -4.15 34.06
CA MET A 254 -8.36 -5.02 34.67
C MET A 254 -8.52 -4.68 36.16
N ASP A 255 -7.43 -4.39 36.87
CA ASP A 255 -7.45 -3.92 38.26
C ASP A 255 -8.23 -2.60 38.42
N LYS A 256 -8.18 -1.74 37.39
CA LYS A 256 -8.95 -0.49 37.32
C LYS A 256 -10.40 -0.68 36.84
N GLY A 257 -10.81 -1.91 36.56
CA GLY A 257 -12.17 -2.28 36.20
C GLY A 257 -12.44 -2.35 34.70
N ALA A 258 -11.40 -2.43 33.86
CA ALA A 258 -11.56 -2.81 32.47
C ALA A 258 -12.19 -4.20 32.34
N LYS A 259 -12.94 -4.40 31.26
CA LYS A 259 -13.41 -5.72 30.86
C LYS A 259 -12.99 -6.04 29.45
N LEU A 260 -12.74 -7.32 29.21
CA LEU A 260 -12.53 -7.88 27.87
C LEU A 260 -13.73 -8.74 27.47
N GLY A 261 -13.87 -8.94 26.16
CA GLY A 261 -14.78 -9.95 25.62
C GLY A 261 -14.34 -11.37 26.00
N LYS A 262 -15.22 -12.35 25.76
CA LYS A 262 -14.98 -13.76 26.15
C LYS A 262 -13.68 -14.33 25.58
N ASN A 263 -13.30 -13.87 24.39
CA ASN A 263 -12.09 -14.28 23.68
C ASN A 263 -10.92 -13.30 23.88
N LYS A 264 -10.93 -12.50 24.96
CA LYS A 264 -9.97 -11.41 25.22
C LYS A 264 -9.99 -10.29 24.16
N GLU A 265 -11.15 -10.07 23.56
CA GLU A 265 -11.39 -8.98 22.61
C GLU A 265 -11.40 -7.63 23.34
N ILE A 266 -10.93 -6.57 22.68
CA ILE A 266 -11.15 -5.20 23.13
C ILE A 266 -12.61 -4.83 22.90
N ILE A 267 -13.30 -4.36 23.94
CA ILE A 267 -14.72 -3.99 23.92
C ILE A 267 -14.90 -2.57 24.48
N CYS A 268 -16.09 -1.98 24.40
CA CYS A 268 -16.32 -0.63 24.93
C CYS A 268 -15.90 -0.51 26.41
N GLN A 269 -16.15 -1.55 27.20
CA GLN A 269 -15.80 -1.59 28.63
C GLN A 269 -14.31 -1.86 28.90
N THR A 270 -13.49 -2.08 27.86
CA THR A 270 -12.05 -2.09 28.02
C THR A 270 -11.51 -0.70 28.31
N CYS A 271 -12.23 0.35 27.87
CA CYS A 271 -11.85 1.75 28.13
C CYS A 271 -12.87 2.47 29.04
N HIS A 272 -14.13 2.03 29.05
CA HIS A 272 -15.20 2.69 29.80
C HIS A 272 -15.69 1.88 31.00
N LYS A 273 -15.93 2.58 32.13
CA LYS A 273 -16.58 2.01 33.32
C LYS A 273 -17.94 2.66 33.54
N VAL A 274 -19.00 1.87 33.34
CA VAL A 274 -20.40 2.33 33.28
C VAL A 274 -20.91 2.90 34.61
N HIS A 275 -20.52 2.31 35.73
CA HIS A 275 -20.97 2.72 37.06
C HIS A 275 -19.79 2.94 38.00
N LYS A 276 -19.96 3.86 38.96
CA LYS A 276 -18.96 4.18 40.00
C LYS A 276 -17.58 4.47 39.41
N ASN A 277 -17.55 5.24 38.31
CA ASN A 277 -16.32 5.80 37.78
C ASN A 277 -15.89 7.00 38.65
N GLN A 278 -14.64 6.98 39.12
CA GLN A 278 -14.11 8.00 40.02
C GLN A 278 -13.01 8.86 39.38
N LEU A 279 -12.62 8.56 38.15
CA LEU A 279 -11.37 9.04 37.56
C LEU A 279 -11.58 10.20 36.60
N GLU A 280 -12.50 10.06 35.65
CA GLU A 280 -12.54 10.95 34.50
C GLU A 280 -13.95 11.35 34.09
N GLN A 281 -14.03 12.54 33.49
CA GLN A 281 -15.21 12.93 32.73
C GLN A 281 -15.33 11.99 31.53
N ASN A 282 -16.55 11.52 31.22
CA ASN A 282 -16.85 10.54 30.16
C ASN A 282 -16.56 9.06 30.48
N LEU A 283 -16.46 8.71 31.77
CA LEU A 283 -16.43 7.32 32.23
C LEU A 283 -15.21 6.52 31.76
N LEU A 284 -14.06 7.14 31.50
CA LEU A 284 -12.82 6.44 31.16
C LEU A 284 -12.20 5.77 32.39
N ILE A 285 -11.60 4.59 32.21
CA ILE A 285 -10.93 3.85 33.28
C ILE A 285 -9.54 4.37 33.63
N ILE A 286 -8.96 5.21 32.77
CA ILE A 286 -7.69 5.91 32.97
C ILE A 286 -7.75 7.27 32.28
N GLU A 287 -6.87 8.18 32.69
CA GLU A 287 -6.77 9.54 32.17
C GLU A 287 -6.39 9.56 30.68
N ASN A 288 -7.03 10.45 29.93
CA ASN A 288 -6.64 10.78 28.56
C ASN A 288 -6.00 12.17 28.54
N ASP A 289 -4.69 12.21 28.78
CA ASP A 289 -3.95 13.45 29.00
C ASP A 289 -3.03 13.83 27.82
N GLN A 290 -2.30 14.93 27.99
CA GLN A 290 -1.30 15.39 27.02
C GLN A 290 -0.19 14.38 26.73
N LYS A 291 0.09 13.48 27.68
CA LYS A 291 1.07 12.40 27.52
C LYS A 291 0.50 11.21 26.76
N ALA A 292 -0.77 11.28 26.34
CA ALA A 292 -1.50 10.20 25.69
C ALA A 292 -1.48 8.91 26.52
N THR A 293 -1.63 9.05 27.86
CA THR A 293 -1.58 7.93 28.81
C THR A 293 -2.53 6.81 28.41
N LEU A 294 -3.78 7.13 28.04
CA LEU A 294 -4.75 6.16 27.53
C LEU A 294 -4.22 5.34 26.34
N CYS A 295 -3.71 6.00 25.30
CA CYS A 295 -3.26 5.35 24.07
C CYS A 295 -1.98 4.55 24.29
N LEU A 296 -0.99 5.14 24.98
CA LEU A 296 0.33 4.53 25.18
C LEU A 296 0.30 3.36 26.17
N THR A 297 -0.77 3.22 26.96
CA THR A 297 -0.97 2.04 27.81
C THR A 297 -0.95 0.74 26.97
N CYS A 298 -1.49 0.79 25.75
CA CYS A 298 -1.50 -0.35 24.83
C CYS A 298 -0.51 -0.20 23.66
N HIS A 299 -0.20 1.04 23.25
CA HIS A 299 0.61 1.37 22.07
C HIS A 299 1.98 1.98 22.43
N LEU A 300 2.74 1.31 23.31
CA LEU A 300 4.05 1.77 23.77
C LEU A 300 5.04 1.99 22.61
N ASP A 301 4.92 1.20 21.53
CA ASP A 301 5.75 1.30 20.32
C ASP A 301 5.56 2.62 19.55
N LYS A 302 4.53 3.42 19.88
CA LYS A 302 4.24 4.71 19.24
C LYS A 302 4.80 5.91 20.00
N LYS A 303 5.48 5.69 21.13
CA LYS A 303 6.08 6.75 21.96
C LYS A 303 7.11 7.60 21.20
N GLY A 304 7.72 7.08 20.14
CA GLY A 304 8.66 7.81 19.28
C GLY A 304 8.08 9.10 18.68
N LEU A 305 6.75 9.19 18.52
CA LEU A 305 6.06 10.35 17.95
C LEU A 305 6.40 11.67 18.68
N PHE A 306 6.60 11.63 20.00
CA PHE A 306 6.92 12.82 20.82
C PHE A 306 8.18 13.55 20.37
N GLU A 307 9.12 12.82 19.78
CA GLU A 307 10.43 13.31 19.33
C GLU A 307 10.46 13.68 17.85
N THR A 308 9.30 13.66 17.19
CA THR A 308 9.18 13.98 15.76
C THR A 308 8.59 15.36 15.51
N LYS A 309 8.72 15.86 14.26
CA LYS A 309 7.99 17.05 13.80
C LYS A 309 6.47 16.85 13.70
N HIS A 310 5.99 15.60 13.78
CA HIS A 310 4.57 15.27 13.89
C HIS A 310 4.03 15.39 15.32
N ASN A 311 4.84 15.84 16.27
CA ASN A 311 4.35 16.35 17.55
C ASN A 311 3.69 17.73 17.35
N LEU A 312 2.38 17.72 17.06
CA LEU A 312 1.62 18.94 16.76
C LEU A 312 1.50 19.88 17.97
N MET A 313 1.72 19.41 19.20
CA MET A 313 1.83 20.31 20.35
C MET A 313 3.00 21.28 20.21
N ARG A 314 4.03 20.90 19.46
CA ARG A 314 5.23 21.72 19.18
C ARG A 314 5.16 22.35 17.79
N SER A 315 4.83 21.58 16.75
CA SER A 315 4.94 22.02 15.36
C SER A 315 3.73 22.82 14.87
N ALA A 316 2.55 22.63 15.45
CA ALA A 316 1.32 23.35 15.09
C ALA A 316 0.34 23.44 16.29
N PRO A 317 0.69 24.14 17.38
CA PRO A 317 -0.03 24.09 18.66
C PRO A 317 -1.48 24.61 18.59
N LYS A 318 -1.78 25.48 17.62
CA LYS A 318 -3.12 26.06 17.41
C LYS A 318 -4.01 25.19 16.52
N GLU A 319 -3.46 24.13 15.94
CA GLU A 319 -4.22 23.30 15.03
C GLU A 319 -5.27 22.49 15.77
N GLN A 320 -6.46 22.45 15.20
CA GLN A 320 -7.60 21.71 15.74
C GLN A 320 -7.94 20.51 14.87
N ASN A 321 -8.33 19.41 15.52
CA ASN A 321 -8.98 18.29 14.86
C ASN A 321 -10.46 18.64 14.55
N LEU A 322 -11.21 17.71 13.95
CA LEU A 322 -12.62 17.89 13.61
C LEU A 322 -13.54 18.11 14.82
N TYR A 323 -13.05 17.88 16.04
CA TYR A 323 -13.77 18.14 17.29
C TYR A 323 -13.50 19.55 17.85
N GLY A 324 -12.71 20.38 17.14
CA GLY A 324 -12.32 21.71 17.63
C GLY A 324 -11.30 21.65 18.78
N THR A 325 -10.63 20.52 18.98
CA THR A 325 -9.65 20.33 20.06
C THR A 325 -8.23 20.32 19.50
N THR A 326 -7.30 20.90 20.26
CA THR A 326 -5.87 20.90 19.91
C THR A 326 -5.16 19.67 20.49
N ALA A 327 -3.98 19.36 19.97
CA ALA A 327 -3.11 18.30 20.51
C ALA A 327 -2.79 18.50 22.01
N ALA A 328 -2.74 19.76 22.47
CA ALA A 328 -2.53 20.07 23.88
C ALA A 328 -3.75 19.74 24.76
N ASN A 329 -4.96 19.71 24.21
CA ASN A 329 -6.15 19.44 25.01
C ASN A 329 -6.57 17.97 24.93
N ALA A 330 -6.40 17.33 23.78
CA ALA A 330 -6.86 15.96 23.53
C ALA A 330 -5.72 14.93 23.38
N GLY A 331 -4.47 15.33 23.67
CA GLY A 331 -3.29 14.49 23.55
C GLY A 331 -2.67 14.45 22.15
N ILE A 332 -1.41 14.02 22.05
CA ILE A 332 -0.61 14.06 20.80
C ILE A 332 -1.18 13.22 19.65
N CYS A 333 -2.00 12.20 19.94
CA CYS A 333 -2.56 11.29 18.94
C CYS A 333 -3.84 11.85 18.29
N SER A 334 -4.62 12.64 19.03
CA SER A 334 -5.94 13.19 18.63
C SER A 334 -5.97 14.05 17.35
N PRO A 335 -4.87 14.71 16.92
CA PRO A 335 -4.89 15.45 15.66
C PRO A 335 -4.95 14.56 14.41
N CYS A 336 -4.56 13.28 14.54
CA CYS A 336 -4.44 12.34 13.43
C CYS A 336 -5.43 11.18 13.56
N HIS A 337 -5.63 10.67 14.77
CA HIS A 337 -6.46 9.51 15.04
C HIS A 337 -7.38 9.77 16.24
N GLU A 338 -8.63 9.32 16.14
CA GLU A 338 -9.64 9.47 17.17
C GLU A 338 -10.42 8.17 17.33
N VAL A 339 -10.94 7.93 18.53
CA VAL A 339 -11.49 6.62 18.91
C VAL A 339 -12.86 6.40 18.29
N HIS A 340 -13.70 7.44 18.24
CA HIS A 340 -15.11 7.32 17.86
C HIS A 340 -15.46 7.86 16.47
N LYS A 341 -14.73 8.86 15.93
CA LYS A 341 -14.96 9.43 14.58
C LYS A 341 -13.62 9.89 13.98
N PRO A 342 -13.57 10.24 12.68
CA PRO A 342 -12.32 10.71 12.07
C PRO A 342 -11.80 11.99 12.72
N ALA A 343 -10.49 12.07 12.95
CA ALA A 343 -9.84 13.29 13.46
C ALA A 343 -9.72 14.40 12.40
N ARG A 344 -9.68 14.03 11.11
CA ARG A 344 -9.42 14.92 9.98
C ARG A 344 -10.40 14.71 8.84
N LYS A 345 -10.70 15.80 8.11
CA LYS A 345 -11.38 15.73 6.83
C LYS A 345 -10.36 15.32 5.76
N LEU A 346 -10.60 14.17 5.14
CA LEU A 346 -9.76 13.67 4.05
C LEU A 346 -9.98 14.49 2.77
N PRO A 347 -8.93 14.79 2.00
CA PRO A 347 -9.03 15.66 0.83
C PRO A 347 -9.63 14.97 -0.40
N GLY A 348 -9.57 13.65 -0.49
CA GLY A 348 -10.08 12.85 -1.60
C GLY A 348 -10.63 11.48 -1.18
N THR A 349 -10.82 10.62 -2.18
CA THR A 349 -11.38 9.26 -2.05
C THR A 349 -10.32 8.16 -2.21
N GLY A 350 -9.03 8.51 -2.19
CA GLY A 350 -7.93 7.55 -2.23
C GLY A 350 -7.82 6.69 -0.97
N ASP A 351 -6.70 5.98 -0.81
CA ASP A 351 -6.45 5.20 0.39
C ASP A 351 -6.36 6.10 1.64
N TYR A 352 -6.88 5.59 2.75
CA TYR A 352 -6.94 6.33 4.00
C TYR A 352 -5.57 6.89 4.45
N THR A 353 -4.49 6.14 4.28
CA THR A 353 -3.17 6.55 4.81
C THR A 353 -2.59 7.74 4.04
N THR A 354 -2.63 7.70 2.70
CA THR A 354 -2.19 8.82 1.87
C THR A 354 -3.09 10.02 2.08
N GLU A 355 -4.41 9.83 2.08
CA GLU A 355 -5.37 10.92 2.26
C GLU A 355 -5.20 11.60 3.62
N LEU A 356 -4.87 10.85 4.67
CA LEU A 356 -4.55 11.40 5.98
C LEU A 356 -3.29 12.26 5.93
N CYS A 357 -2.22 11.81 5.27
CA CYS A 357 -1.01 12.62 5.07
C CYS A 357 -1.30 13.90 4.28
N LEU A 358 -2.05 13.78 3.17
CA LEU A 358 -2.43 14.90 2.31
C LEU A 358 -3.40 15.89 2.97
N SER A 359 -4.12 15.47 4.02
CA SER A 359 -4.96 16.37 4.83
C SER A 359 -4.14 17.48 5.51
N CYS A 360 -2.82 17.32 5.64
CA CYS A 360 -1.90 18.34 6.15
C CYS A 360 -0.87 18.79 5.12
N HIS A 361 -0.37 17.85 4.29
CA HIS A 361 0.79 18.08 3.42
C HIS A 361 0.49 18.57 1.99
N ARG A 362 -0.76 18.89 1.68
CA ARG A 362 -1.14 19.49 0.39
C ARG A 362 -0.88 21.01 0.36
N LYS A 363 -0.71 21.55 -0.84
CA LYS A 363 -0.58 22.99 -1.07
C LYS A 363 -1.78 23.75 -0.48
N GLY A 364 -1.50 24.82 0.27
CA GLY A 364 -2.53 25.63 0.94
C GLY A 364 -2.93 25.17 2.34
N ASN A 365 -2.46 24.00 2.80
CA ASN A 365 -2.65 23.57 4.19
C ASN A 365 -1.47 24.00 5.08
N MET A 366 -1.46 23.54 6.33
CA MET A 366 -0.56 23.98 7.40
C MET A 366 0.94 23.90 7.10
N THR A 367 1.38 23.01 6.22
CA THR A 367 2.81 22.77 5.98
C THR A 367 3.39 23.70 4.90
N LYS A 368 3.47 25.00 5.20
CA LYS A 368 4.09 26.00 4.30
C LYS A 368 5.55 25.69 3.91
N LYS A 369 6.28 24.93 4.73
CA LYS A 369 7.71 24.58 4.53
C LYS A 369 7.95 23.20 3.91
N ILE A 370 6.98 22.28 3.99
CA ILE A 370 7.06 20.91 3.44
C ILE A 370 5.73 20.67 2.70
N THR A 371 5.57 21.36 1.59
CA THR A 371 4.48 21.14 0.65
C THR A 371 5.01 20.19 -0.42
N TYR A 372 4.39 19.02 -0.57
CA TYR A 372 4.72 18.15 -1.70
C TYR A 372 4.22 18.83 -2.98
N THR A 373 5.11 19.03 -3.95
CA THR A 373 4.74 19.59 -5.26
C THR A 373 4.05 18.53 -6.11
N GLY A 374 4.34 17.24 -5.92
CA GLY A 374 3.60 16.14 -6.52
C GLY A 374 4.22 14.78 -6.21
N MET A 375 3.72 13.72 -6.85
CA MET A 375 4.22 12.35 -6.71
C MET A 375 4.66 11.83 -8.08
N ALA A 376 5.97 11.61 -8.23
CA ALA A 376 6.56 11.04 -9.45
C ALA A 376 6.65 9.50 -9.39
N HIS A 377 6.48 8.92 -8.20
CA HIS A 377 6.34 7.48 -8.01
C HIS A 377 4.85 7.12 -7.79
N PRO A 378 4.33 6.05 -8.40
CA PRO A 378 2.95 5.63 -8.20
C PRO A 378 2.67 5.22 -6.74
N ILE A 379 1.51 5.62 -6.25
CA ILE A 379 0.89 5.16 -5.00
C ILE A 379 -0.48 4.55 -5.34
N ASN A 380 -1.08 3.81 -4.41
CA ASN A 380 -2.34 3.07 -4.65
C ASN A 380 -2.22 2.08 -5.80
N VAL A 381 -1.04 1.47 -5.87
CA VAL A 381 -0.73 0.38 -6.79
C VAL A 381 -0.48 -0.86 -5.97
N LYS A 382 -1.10 -1.97 -6.40
CA LYS A 382 -0.75 -3.28 -5.89
C LYS A 382 0.68 -3.60 -6.30
N ARG A 383 1.39 -4.32 -5.45
CA ARG A 383 2.64 -4.95 -5.87
C ARG A 383 2.28 -5.86 -7.04
N SER A 384 2.78 -5.52 -8.22
CA SER A 384 2.55 -6.36 -9.38
C SER A 384 3.25 -7.70 -9.14
N GLU A 385 2.52 -8.80 -9.27
CA GLU A 385 3.10 -10.12 -9.55
C GLU A 385 3.73 -10.16 -10.96
N ASN A 386 4.13 -9.01 -11.53
CA ASN A 386 4.67 -8.91 -12.86
C ASN A 386 5.88 -9.84 -12.94
N LYS A 387 5.64 -11.01 -13.54
CA LYS A 387 6.68 -11.91 -13.99
C LYS A 387 7.69 -11.05 -14.71
N ILE A 388 8.90 -11.03 -14.15
CA ILE A 388 10.08 -10.53 -14.83
C ILE A 388 10.04 -11.17 -16.22
N PRO A 389 10.06 -10.41 -17.33
CA PRO A 389 10.17 -11.00 -18.66
C PRO A 389 11.35 -11.98 -18.63
N GLU A 390 11.19 -13.20 -19.15
CA GLU A 390 12.21 -14.27 -19.07
C GLU A 390 13.60 -13.82 -19.56
N THR A 391 13.65 -12.79 -20.41
CA THR A 391 14.88 -12.13 -20.88
C THR A 391 15.68 -11.40 -19.79
N MET A 392 15.13 -11.24 -18.57
CA MET A 392 15.80 -10.69 -17.39
C MET A 392 15.97 -11.72 -16.25
N ALA A 393 15.72 -13.02 -16.53
CA ALA A 393 15.65 -14.10 -15.54
C ALA A 393 16.99 -14.57 -14.96
N LYS A 394 18.13 -13.95 -15.29
CA LYS A 394 19.42 -14.24 -14.65
C LYS A 394 19.63 -13.45 -13.35
N THR A 395 18.58 -13.30 -12.53
CA THR A 395 18.66 -12.67 -11.21
C THR A 395 18.70 -13.78 -10.14
N PRO A 396 19.51 -13.66 -9.06
CA PRO A 396 19.53 -14.67 -8.01
C PRO A 396 18.13 -14.85 -7.39
N PRO A 397 17.71 -16.10 -7.13
CA PRO A 397 16.49 -16.39 -6.40
C PRO A 397 16.74 -16.12 -4.91
N SER A 398 16.72 -14.85 -4.50
CA SER A 398 16.72 -14.51 -3.08
C SER A 398 15.92 -13.26 -2.74
N ALA A 399 15.09 -12.75 -3.65
CA ALA A 399 13.98 -11.91 -3.26
C ALA A 399 12.97 -12.80 -2.54
N LYS A 400 13.18 -13.00 -1.22
CA LYS A 400 12.18 -13.62 -0.35
C LYS A 400 10.81 -13.08 -0.74
N GLU A 401 9.83 -13.96 -0.92
CA GLU A 401 8.44 -13.61 -1.24
C GLU A 401 7.84 -12.60 -0.25
N THR A 402 8.46 -12.44 0.93
CA THR A 402 8.06 -11.51 1.99
C THR A 402 8.77 -10.16 1.88
N LEU A 403 8.02 -9.14 1.47
CA LEU A 403 8.39 -7.72 1.64
C LEU A 403 8.57 -7.42 3.13
N SER A 404 9.63 -6.70 3.52
CA SER A 404 9.77 -6.21 4.90
C SER A 404 8.91 -4.97 5.19
N LEU A 405 8.58 -4.21 4.14
CA LEU A 405 7.72 -3.03 4.21
C LEU A 405 6.23 -3.40 4.32
N PRO A 406 5.44 -2.67 5.12
CA PRO A 406 4.01 -2.91 5.22
C PRO A 406 3.27 -2.40 3.97
N LEU A 407 2.31 -3.20 3.52
CA LEU A 407 1.32 -2.80 2.53
C LEU A 407 -0.02 -2.55 3.24
N TYR A 408 -0.90 -1.76 2.62
CA TYR A 408 -2.12 -1.29 3.26
C TYR A 408 -3.36 -1.54 2.41
N ASP A 409 -4.48 -1.85 3.05
CA ASP A 409 -5.78 -1.77 2.40
C ASP A 409 -6.24 -0.31 2.27
N LYS A 410 -7.33 -0.09 1.52
CA LYS A 410 -7.92 1.24 1.32
C LYS A 410 -8.34 1.97 2.61
N ASN A 411 -8.55 1.25 3.71
CA ASN A 411 -8.92 1.80 5.01
C ASN A 411 -7.69 2.03 5.91
N GLY A 412 -6.47 1.80 5.39
CA GLY A 412 -5.21 1.95 6.11
C GLY A 412 -4.90 0.81 7.08
N GLY A 413 -5.59 -0.32 6.98
CA GLY A 413 -5.23 -1.54 7.69
C GLY A 413 -4.01 -2.21 7.05
N PRO A 414 -2.99 -2.66 7.80
CA PRO A 414 -1.91 -3.47 7.26
C PRO A 414 -2.45 -4.74 6.59
N ASN A 415 -2.02 -4.99 5.37
CA ASN A 415 -2.49 -6.12 4.55
C ASN A 415 -1.36 -6.56 3.62
N THR A 416 -0.93 -7.82 3.71
CA THR A 416 0.18 -8.36 2.89
C THR A 416 -0.12 -8.39 1.39
N LYS A 417 -1.39 -8.31 0.98
CA LYS A 417 -1.86 -8.16 -0.41
C LYS A 417 -2.38 -6.75 -0.71
N GLY A 418 -2.08 -5.80 0.17
CA GLY A 418 -2.48 -4.41 0.05
C GLY A 418 -1.73 -3.66 -1.05
N GLU A 419 -1.93 -2.35 -1.06
CA GLU A 419 -1.32 -1.41 -2.00
C GLU A 419 -0.17 -0.66 -1.34
N VAL A 420 0.72 -0.12 -2.17
CA VAL A 420 1.78 0.79 -1.74
C VAL A 420 1.18 2.16 -1.48
N THR A 421 1.34 2.66 -0.25
CA THR A 421 0.85 3.99 0.17
C THR A 421 1.98 4.83 0.76
N CYS A 422 1.71 6.08 1.16
CA CYS A 422 2.70 6.88 1.88
C CYS A 422 3.25 6.16 3.12
N ALA A 423 2.39 5.44 3.84
CA ALA A 423 2.76 4.72 5.06
C ALA A 423 3.59 3.45 4.80
N THR A 424 3.68 2.96 3.55
CA THR A 424 4.57 1.87 3.18
C THR A 424 6.03 2.29 3.32
N CYS A 425 6.35 3.52 2.91
CA CYS A 425 7.72 4.03 2.97
C CYS A 425 7.98 4.84 4.25
N HIS A 426 6.97 5.56 4.75
CA HIS A 426 7.10 6.46 5.89
C HIS A 426 6.43 5.89 7.15
N ASP A 427 7.05 6.10 8.32
CA ASP A 427 6.43 5.87 9.63
C ASP A 427 6.43 7.16 10.46
N PRO A 428 5.29 7.84 10.61
CA PRO A 428 5.23 9.06 11.40
C PRO A 428 5.44 8.82 12.90
N HIS A 429 5.34 7.58 13.38
CA HIS A 429 5.46 7.23 14.79
C HIS A 429 6.88 6.87 15.21
N ASN A 430 7.73 6.48 14.26
CA ASN A 430 9.05 5.96 14.58
C ASN A 430 10.17 6.84 14.02
N ARG A 431 11.12 7.15 14.87
CA ARG A 431 12.42 7.69 14.48
C ARG A 431 13.33 6.47 14.36
N HIS A 432 13.85 6.16 13.18
CA HIS A 432 14.89 5.12 13.08
C HIS A 432 16.03 5.47 14.03
N ILE A 433 16.08 4.78 15.17
CA ILE A 433 17.26 4.57 15.97
C ILE A 433 17.59 3.11 15.67
N ASP A 434 18.67 2.88 14.95
CA ASP A 434 19.13 1.54 14.63
C ASP A 434 19.18 0.71 15.92
N THR A 435 18.33 -0.31 16.01
CA THR A 435 18.23 -1.22 17.16
C THR A 435 19.44 -2.16 17.27
N ALA A 436 20.55 -1.86 16.60
CA ALA A 436 21.79 -2.62 16.64
C ALA A 436 23.02 -1.85 17.17
N ALA A 437 22.90 -0.56 17.53
CA ALA A 437 24.01 0.17 18.13
C ALA A 437 23.54 1.08 19.25
N ASN A 438 23.57 0.55 20.47
CA ASN A 438 23.47 1.31 21.71
C ASN A 438 24.77 2.10 21.94
N THR A 439 25.16 2.94 20.98
CA THR A 439 26.29 3.85 21.12
C THR A 439 25.80 5.28 20.95
N THR A 440 25.94 6.03 22.03
CA THR A 440 25.86 7.48 22.16
C THR A 440 26.92 8.20 21.29
N LYS A 441 26.91 7.98 19.97
CA LYS A 441 27.67 8.81 19.04
C LYS A 441 26.83 10.03 18.67
N LYS A 442 27.41 11.22 18.88
CA LYS A 442 26.91 12.48 18.31
C LYS A 442 26.54 12.24 16.84
N THR A 443 25.27 12.42 16.52
CA THR A 443 24.73 12.25 15.17
C THR A 443 25.40 13.23 14.22
N SER A 444 25.83 12.71 13.07
CA SER A 444 26.33 13.51 11.95
C SER A 444 25.20 14.36 11.35
N LYS A 445 25.49 15.49 10.71
CA LYS A 445 24.51 16.26 9.90
C LYS A 445 23.82 15.40 8.83
N THR A 446 24.44 14.29 8.41
CA THR A 446 23.84 13.32 7.47
C THR A 446 22.72 12.49 8.12
N ASP A 447 22.84 12.20 9.42
CA ASP A 447 21.83 11.45 10.17
C ASP A 447 20.56 12.30 10.35
N ASP A 448 20.69 13.62 10.49
CA ASP A 448 19.56 14.54 10.64
C ASP A 448 18.66 14.61 9.39
N ALA A 449 19.21 14.40 8.18
CA ALA A 449 18.45 14.37 6.94
C ALA A 449 17.68 13.05 6.74
N PHE A 450 18.30 11.93 7.14
CA PHE A 450 17.66 10.60 7.16
C PHE A 450 16.55 10.53 8.24
N VAL A 451 16.85 11.01 9.44
CA VAL A 451 15.93 11.13 10.59
C VAL A 451 14.76 12.09 10.29
N GLY A 452 14.99 13.15 9.53
CA GLY A 452 13.95 14.11 9.14
C GLY A 452 12.92 13.60 8.13
N SER A 453 13.18 12.44 7.50
CA SER A 453 12.37 11.89 6.39
C SER A 453 11.41 10.78 6.80
N PHE A 454 11.48 10.29 8.05
CA PHE A 454 10.60 9.24 8.60
C PHE A 454 10.55 7.94 7.80
N LEU A 455 11.61 7.63 7.03
CA LEU A 455 11.65 6.42 6.22
C LEU A 455 11.76 5.18 7.11
N ARG A 456 11.01 4.12 6.79
CA ARG A 456 10.99 2.83 7.51
C ARG A 456 12.26 1.98 7.36
N ILE A 457 13.09 2.32 6.40
CA ILE A 457 14.41 1.72 6.17
C ILE A 457 15.28 2.74 5.41
N PRO A 458 16.62 2.59 5.45
CA PRO A 458 17.55 3.41 4.70
C PRO A 458 17.21 3.59 3.20
N PRO A 459 17.45 4.77 2.59
CA PRO A 459 17.02 5.10 1.22
C PRO A 459 17.62 4.18 0.13
N ASP A 460 18.80 3.64 0.37
CA ASP A 460 19.48 2.67 -0.48
C ASP A 460 18.78 1.30 -0.51
N ARG A 461 18.15 0.90 0.60
CA ARG A 461 17.45 -0.39 0.71
C ARG A 461 15.98 -0.28 0.35
N ILE A 462 15.33 0.86 0.61
CA ILE A 462 13.88 1.00 0.46
C ILE A 462 13.39 0.68 -0.95
N CYS A 463 14.11 1.15 -1.97
CA CYS A 463 13.77 0.89 -3.36
C CYS A 463 14.00 -0.59 -3.73
N ARG A 464 15.02 -1.23 -3.14
CA ARG A 464 15.42 -2.62 -3.46
C ARG A 464 14.35 -3.64 -3.08
N GLU A 465 13.57 -3.36 -2.04
CA GLU A 465 12.46 -4.19 -1.59
C GLU A 465 11.43 -4.48 -2.72
N CYS A 466 11.28 -3.53 -3.66
CA CYS A 466 10.42 -3.67 -4.84
C CYS A 466 11.22 -3.78 -6.17
N HIS A 467 12.39 -3.15 -6.26
CA HIS A 467 13.18 -3.00 -7.49
C HIS A 467 14.55 -3.70 -7.41
N ALA A 468 14.60 -4.91 -6.82
CA ALA A 468 15.85 -5.66 -6.63
C ALA A 468 16.71 -5.78 -7.91
N ASN A 469 16.07 -6.03 -9.06
CA ASN A 469 16.77 -6.19 -10.34
C ASN A 469 17.36 -4.88 -10.89
N GLN A 470 17.04 -3.72 -10.31
CA GLN A 470 17.63 -2.45 -10.70
C GLN A 470 18.87 -2.10 -9.85
N TYR A 471 19.22 -2.94 -8.87
CA TYR A 471 20.30 -2.66 -7.92
C TYR A 471 21.72 -2.86 -8.50
N GLY A 472 21.85 -3.34 -9.74
CA GLY A 472 23.14 -3.51 -10.43
C GLY A 472 23.86 -2.24 -10.84
N ILE A 473 23.28 -1.10 -10.48
CA ILE A 473 23.97 0.19 -10.52
C ILE A 473 25.05 0.28 -9.42
N VAL A 474 24.92 -0.43 -8.31
CA VAL A 474 25.92 -0.43 -7.22
C VAL A 474 27.27 -0.89 -7.74
N ASN A 475 28.34 -0.23 -7.31
CA ASN A 475 29.72 -0.52 -7.73
C ASN A 475 29.97 -0.33 -9.25
N SER A 476 29.09 0.35 -9.98
CA SER A 476 29.29 0.69 -11.38
C SER A 476 29.77 2.15 -11.54
N LYS A 477 30.11 2.57 -12.76
CA LYS A 477 30.38 3.99 -13.07
C LYS A 477 29.17 4.91 -12.86
N HIS A 478 27.94 4.37 -12.81
CA HIS A 478 26.72 5.12 -12.48
C HIS A 478 26.42 5.14 -10.96
N ASP A 479 27.23 4.49 -10.12
CA ASP A 479 27.19 4.68 -8.67
C ASP A 479 27.81 6.04 -8.32
N LEU A 480 26.98 7.07 -8.24
CA LEU A 480 27.45 8.44 -8.01
C LEU A 480 28.08 8.63 -6.62
N ASN A 481 27.88 7.72 -5.66
CA ASN A 481 28.65 7.77 -4.41
C ASN A 481 30.14 7.55 -4.64
N LYS A 482 30.51 6.85 -5.72
CA LYS A 482 31.90 6.60 -6.10
C LYS A 482 32.37 7.50 -7.21
N SER A 483 31.59 7.62 -8.29
CA SER A 483 32.03 8.33 -9.50
C SER A 483 31.88 9.84 -9.43
N ALA A 484 30.95 10.36 -8.62
CA ALA A 484 30.70 11.79 -8.47
C ALA A 484 30.12 12.15 -7.07
N PRO A 485 30.86 11.89 -5.98
CA PRO A 485 30.36 12.02 -4.60
C PRO A 485 29.94 13.44 -4.22
N GLU A 486 30.53 14.44 -4.87
CA GLU A 486 30.23 15.86 -4.66
C GLU A 486 29.10 16.38 -5.55
N SER A 487 28.57 15.54 -6.46
CA SER A 487 27.48 15.95 -7.33
C SER A 487 26.19 16.18 -6.54
N GLU A 488 25.37 17.11 -7.00
CA GLU A 488 24.09 17.41 -6.36
C GLU A 488 22.93 17.10 -7.30
N ASN A 489 21.82 16.64 -6.74
CA ASN A 489 20.54 16.58 -7.44
C ASN A 489 19.83 17.95 -7.43
N ILE A 490 18.65 18.05 -8.05
CA ILE A 490 17.87 19.29 -8.13
C ILE A 490 17.46 19.85 -6.74
N LEU A 491 17.44 19.01 -5.71
CA LEU A 491 17.17 19.40 -4.32
C LEU A 491 18.45 19.77 -3.56
N LYS A 492 19.59 19.91 -4.24
CA LYS A 492 20.91 20.20 -3.64
C LYS A 492 21.37 19.14 -2.65
N GLN A 493 20.99 17.89 -2.89
CA GLN A 493 21.39 16.75 -2.07
C GLN A 493 22.54 16.00 -2.75
N LYS A 494 23.59 15.70 -1.99
CA LYS A 494 24.68 14.82 -2.40
C LYS A 494 24.25 13.34 -2.37
N PRO A 495 24.94 12.44 -3.10
CA PRO A 495 24.74 10.99 -3.03
C PRO A 495 24.73 10.43 -1.60
N SER A 496 25.59 10.95 -0.71
CA SER A 496 25.65 10.56 0.70
C SER A 496 24.39 10.87 1.52
N VAL A 497 23.53 11.78 1.02
CA VAL A 497 22.27 12.16 1.66
C VAL A 497 21.07 11.51 0.96
N SER A 498 21.05 11.55 -0.37
CA SER A 498 19.92 11.05 -1.18
C SER A 498 19.99 9.54 -1.47
N GLY A 499 21.15 8.93 -1.25
CA GLY A 499 21.44 7.55 -1.61
C GLY A 499 21.68 7.36 -3.12
N ILE A 500 22.06 6.14 -3.49
CA ILE A 500 22.37 5.78 -4.90
C ILE A 500 21.18 6.02 -5.83
N CYS A 501 19.98 5.63 -5.39
CA CYS A 501 18.76 5.83 -6.15
C CYS A 501 18.36 7.30 -6.18
N GLY A 502 18.40 8.01 -5.04
CA GLY A 502 17.97 9.42 -4.92
C GLY A 502 18.82 10.42 -5.71
N SER A 503 20.01 10.00 -6.11
CA SER A 503 20.90 10.76 -7.00
C SER A 503 20.34 10.88 -8.43
N CYS A 504 19.51 9.92 -8.84
CA CYS A 504 18.87 9.84 -10.17
C CYS A 504 17.34 9.89 -10.11
N HIS A 505 16.74 9.45 -8.99
CA HIS A 505 15.31 9.26 -8.80
C HIS A 505 14.74 10.08 -7.63
N LEU A 506 13.87 11.05 -7.91
CA LEU A 506 13.12 11.81 -6.91
C LEU A 506 11.63 11.51 -6.95
N ILE A 507 11.09 11.01 -5.83
CA ILE A 507 9.71 10.56 -5.71
C ILE A 507 8.71 11.69 -5.40
N HIS A 508 9.16 12.76 -4.74
CA HIS A 508 8.33 13.88 -4.30
C HIS A 508 8.48 15.09 -5.26
N LYS A 509 8.07 14.93 -6.52
CA LYS A 509 8.17 15.97 -7.57
C LYS A 509 6.90 16.00 -8.44
N GLU A 510 6.44 17.21 -8.78
CA GLU A 510 5.31 17.44 -9.70
C GLU A 510 5.68 17.18 -11.17
N GLY A 511 4.71 16.71 -11.97
CA GLY A 511 4.74 16.80 -13.43
C GLY A 511 5.69 15.86 -14.18
N ALA A 512 6.44 14.99 -13.51
CA ALA A 512 7.40 14.12 -14.17
C ALA A 512 6.84 12.69 -14.35
N ALA A 513 6.63 12.26 -15.60
CA ALA A 513 6.27 10.86 -15.93
C ALA A 513 7.39 9.86 -15.59
N PHE A 514 8.59 10.37 -15.32
CA PHE A 514 9.77 9.63 -14.88
C PHE A 514 10.39 10.41 -13.71
N PRO A 515 10.75 9.78 -12.58
CA PRO A 515 11.18 10.48 -11.38
C PRO A 515 12.60 11.07 -11.50
N TRP A 516 12.96 11.77 -12.59
CA TRP A 516 14.33 12.24 -12.81
C TRP A 516 14.76 13.32 -11.80
N ALA A 517 15.89 13.10 -11.15
CA ALA A 517 16.42 13.92 -10.06
C ALA A 517 17.24 15.13 -10.52
N ARG A 518 17.48 15.29 -11.82
CA ARG A 518 18.31 16.35 -12.39
C ARG A 518 17.49 17.15 -13.40
N ASP A 519 17.87 18.39 -13.67
CA ASP A 519 17.20 19.18 -14.70
C ASP A 519 17.64 18.69 -16.08
N PRO A 520 16.71 18.21 -16.93
CA PRO A 520 17.04 17.93 -18.32
C PRO A 520 17.23 19.28 -19.04
N LEU A 521 18.30 19.40 -19.83
CA LEU A 521 18.53 20.54 -20.71
C LEU A 521 17.51 20.54 -21.87
N GLY A 522 16.25 20.88 -21.58
CA GLY A 522 15.14 20.89 -22.54
C GLY A 522 14.46 19.53 -22.75
N PRO A 523 13.75 19.30 -23.89
CA PRO A 523 13.04 18.05 -24.21
C PRO A 523 13.98 16.88 -24.57
N LYS A 524 15.25 16.94 -24.14
CA LYS A 524 16.30 15.96 -24.45
C LYS A 524 16.19 14.72 -23.56
N ASP A 525 16.84 13.64 -23.99
CA ASP A 525 16.98 12.39 -23.24
C ASP A 525 17.54 12.69 -21.82
N PRO A 526 16.96 12.15 -20.73
CA PRO A 526 17.46 12.35 -19.37
C PRO A 526 18.96 12.09 -19.20
N CYS A 527 19.54 11.17 -19.97
CA CYS A 527 20.98 10.89 -19.96
C CYS A 527 21.84 12.15 -20.19
N MET A 528 21.33 13.09 -20.99
CA MET A 528 22.03 14.33 -21.35
C MET A 528 22.15 15.31 -20.19
N SER A 529 21.43 15.15 -19.07
CA SER A 529 21.67 16.01 -17.89
C SER A 529 23.02 15.71 -17.20
N CYS A 530 23.65 14.59 -17.54
CA CYS A 530 24.97 14.21 -17.05
C CYS A 530 26.00 14.11 -18.17
N HIS A 531 25.60 13.55 -19.31
CA HIS A 531 26.43 13.38 -20.50
C HIS A 531 26.40 14.62 -21.40
N ASP A 532 26.69 15.77 -20.80
CA ASP A 532 26.84 17.05 -21.49
C ASP A 532 28.23 17.62 -21.18
N LYS A 533 28.71 18.55 -22.02
CA LYS A 533 30.01 19.21 -21.87
C LYS A 533 30.18 19.87 -20.51
N ASP A 534 29.09 20.37 -19.92
CA ASP A 534 29.08 21.03 -18.61
C ASP A 534 28.55 20.08 -17.51
N GLY A 535 28.30 18.81 -17.85
CA GLY A 535 27.74 17.80 -16.97
C GLY A 535 28.79 16.99 -16.20
N ILE A 536 28.34 16.22 -15.22
CA ILE A 536 29.22 15.39 -14.36
C ILE A 536 29.94 14.27 -15.13
N SER A 537 29.45 13.92 -16.33
CA SER A 537 30.01 12.88 -17.20
C SER A 537 30.66 13.47 -18.46
N GLN A 538 31.19 14.71 -18.40
CA GLN A 538 31.83 15.41 -19.53
C GLN A 538 32.96 14.64 -20.24
N LYS A 539 33.53 13.59 -19.63
CA LYS A 539 34.54 12.72 -20.25
C LYS A 539 33.95 11.63 -21.16
N LYS A 540 32.63 11.45 -21.18
CA LYS A 540 31.92 10.39 -21.92
C LYS A 540 30.78 10.99 -22.74
N LEU A 541 31.16 11.81 -23.72
CA LEU A 541 30.23 12.51 -24.61
C LEU A 541 30.06 11.79 -25.94
N THR A 542 28.87 11.89 -26.51
CA THR A 542 28.64 11.61 -27.92
C THR A 542 28.88 12.88 -28.72
N SER A 543 29.88 12.89 -29.60
CA SER A 543 30.26 13.96 -30.53
C SER A 543 30.51 13.39 -31.94
N GLY A 544 30.75 14.25 -32.93
CA GLY A 544 31.01 13.80 -34.30
C GLY A 544 29.86 12.99 -34.92
N TYR A 545 30.19 11.97 -35.72
CA TYR A 545 29.21 11.13 -36.39
C TYR A 545 28.81 9.95 -35.51
N SER A 546 27.52 9.85 -35.19
CA SER A 546 26.98 8.82 -34.32
C SER A 546 25.72 8.18 -34.92
N HIS A 547 25.34 7.02 -34.40
CA HIS A 547 24.17 6.28 -34.83
C HIS A 547 22.90 7.14 -34.72
N PRO A 548 22.03 7.14 -35.75
CA PRO A 548 20.80 7.93 -35.71
C PRO A 548 19.94 7.61 -34.49
N MET A 549 19.55 8.67 -33.76
CA MET A 549 18.62 8.64 -32.64
C MET A 549 17.30 9.30 -33.04
N ASP A 550 16.26 9.18 -32.22
CA ASP A 550 14.95 9.81 -32.46
C ASP A 550 14.21 9.35 -33.73
N ILE A 551 14.62 8.19 -34.25
CA ILE A 551 13.96 7.50 -35.36
C ILE A 551 13.08 6.36 -34.84
N ALA A 552 11.96 6.10 -35.52
CA ALA A 552 11.09 4.96 -35.22
C ALA A 552 11.45 3.77 -36.14
N PRO A 553 11.92 2.63 -35.61
CA PRO A 553 12.29 1.45 -36.42
C PRO A 553 11.16 0.99 -37.36
N LEU A 554 9.91 1.04 -36.89
CA LEU A 554 8.73 0.70 -37.69
C LEU A 554 8.61 1.54 -38.97
N LYS A 555 8.97 2.84 -38.93
CA LYS A 555 8.97 3.70 -40.13
C LYS A 555 10.03 3.30 -41.15
N LYS A 556 11.05 2.54 -40.72
CA LYS A 556 12.09 1.95 -41.56
C LYS A 556 11.80 0.50 -41.92
N LYS A 557 10.57 0.01 -41.68
CA LYS A 557 10.16 -1.39 -41.89
C LYS A 557 11.01 -2.40 -41.08
N MET A 558 11.53 -1.95 -39.93
CA MET A 558 12.26 -2.79 -38.98
C MET A 558 11.38 -3.10 -37.78
N THR A 559 11.64 -4.25 -37.16
CA THR A 559 11.08 -4.64 -35.86
C THR A 559 12.20 -4.76 -34.84
N THR A 560 11.88 -4.67 -33.56
CA THR A 560 12.87 -4.69 -32.48
C THR A 560 12.22 -5.23 -31.21
N SER A 561 12.99 -5.96 -30.40
CA SER A 561 12.60 -6.36 -29.04
C SER A 561 13.03 -5.34 -27.98
N LEU A 562 13.90 -4.39 -28.36
CA LEU A 562 14.43 -3.35 -27.48
C LEU A 562 13.36 -2.28 -27.14
N PRO A 563 13.45 -1.65 -25.95
CA PRO A 563 12.47 -0.65 -25.55
C PRO A 563 12.57 0.61 -26.39
N LEU A 564 11.43 1.05 -26.92
CA LEU A 564 11.25 2.32 -27.61
C LEU A 564 10.46 3.29 -26.74
N TYR A 565 10.58 4.59 -27.02
CA TYR A 565 10.09 5.63 -26.12
C TYR A 565 9.22 6.65 -26.85
N ALA A 566 8.09 7.02 -26.24
CA ALA A 566 7.25 8.12 -26.69
C ALA A 566 7.85 9.48 -26.27
N LYS A 567 7.31 10.59 -26.82
CA LYS A 567 7.75 11.96 -26.50
C LYS A 567 7.68 12.30 -25.01
N ASN A 568 6.77 11.66 -24.27
CA ASN A 568 6.61 11.84 -22.82
C ASN A 568 7.54 10.93 -21.98
N GLY A 569 8.49 10.24 -22.61
CA GLY A 569 9.45 9.35 -21.96
C GLY A 569 8.90 7.97 -21.56
N LYS A 570 7.60 7.69 -21.76
CA LYS A 570 7.04 6.36 -21.51
C LYS A 570 7.45 5.38 -22.60
N ARG A 571 7.59 4.10 -22.23
CA ARG A 571 7.81 3.03 -23.22
C ARG A 571 6.62 2.92 -24.17
N SER A 572 6.89 2.72 -25.45
CA SER A 572 5.87 2.55 -26.48
C SER A 572 6.43 1.73 -27.63
N ASN A 573 5.71 0.71 -28.10
CA ASN A 573 6.13 -0.11 -29.25
C ASN A 573 6.20 0.68 -30.56
N SER A 574 5.51 1.83 -30.64
CA SER A 574 5.57 2.77 -31.77
C SER A 574 6.46 3.99 -31.52
N GLY A 575 7.23 3.97 -30.42
CA GLY A 575 8.12 5.06 -30.03
C GLY A 575 9.34 5.22 -30.93
N THR A 576 10.22 6.13 -30.55
CA THR A 576 11.52 6.35 -31.18
C THR A 576 12.63 5.73 -30.36
N MET A 577 13.76 5.46 -30.99
CA MET A 577 14.98 5.04 -30.32
C MET A 577 15.56 6.19 -29.51
N LYS A 578 15.98 5.87 -28.28
CA LYS A 578 16.62 6.76 -27.31
C LYS A 578 17.85 6.06 -26.72
N CYS A 579 18.68 6.74 -25.93
CA CYS A 579 19.88 6.12 -25.36
C CYS A 579 19.51 4.87 -24.56
N GLY A 580 18.39 4.95 -23.83
CA GLY A 580 17.80 3.83 -23.08
C GLY A 580 17.33 2.64 -23.92
N THR A 581 17.28 2.73 -25.25
CA THR A 581 16.96 1.61 -26.15
C THR A 581 18.12 0.62 -26.18
N CYS A 582 19.36 1.11 -26.27
CA CYS A 582 20.55 0.25 -26.30
C CYS A 582 21.16 0.09 -24.90
N HIS A 583 21.08 1.14 -24.06
CA HIS A 583 21.68 1.15 -22.73
C HIS A 583 20.65 0.92 -21.61
N ASN A 584 21.08 0.22 -20.57
CA ASN A 584 20.40 0.01 -19.30
C ASN A 584 21.31 0.47 -18.15
N PRO A 585 21.11 1.67 -17.58
CA PRO A 585 21.98 2.21 -16.53
C PRO A 585 22.01 1.36 -15.25
N HIS A 586 21.07 0.40 -15.09
CA HIS A 586 20.98 -0.50 -13.95
C HIS A 586 21.66 -1.86 -14.13
N ALA A 587 22.23 -2.15 -15.29
CA ALA A 587 22.91 -3.42 -15.56
C ALA A 587 24.19 -3.15 -16.35
N TRP A 588 25.35 -3.31 -15.72
CA TRP A 588 26.65 -3.06 -16.36
C TRP A 588 26.94 -4.02 -17.53
N ASP A 589 26.66 -5.31 -17.35
CA ASP A 589 26.88 -6.38 -18.32
C ASP A 589 25.54 -7.12 -18.54
N PRO A 590 25.07 -7.26 -19.80
CA PRO A 590 23.84 -8.01 -20.09
C PRO A 590 23.94 -9.53 -19.87
N SER A 591 25.15 -10.10 -19.80
CA SER A 591 25.39 -11.54 -19.67
C SER A 591 25.77 -12.02 -18.28
N ASN A 592 26.40 -11.16 -17.47
CA ASN A 592 26.83 -11.47 -16.11
C ASN A 592 26.00 -10.68 -15.08
N GLY A 593 25.53 -11.38 -14.05
CA GLY A 593 24.66 -10.82 -13.02
C GLY A 593 25.36 -9.86 -12.06
N PHE A 594 24.53 -9.28 -11.18
CA PHE A 594 24.90 -8.41 -10.06
C PHE A 594 26.00 -9.06 -9.19
N ASN A 595 27.20 -8.46 -9.05
CA ASN A 595 28.09 -8.53 -7.86
C ASN A 595 29.60 -8.20 -8.07
N ALA A 596 30.10 -7.85 -9.26
CA ALA A 596 31.51 -7.46 -9.38
C ALA A 596 31.75 -5.94 -9.17
N GLN A 597 32.97 -5.58 -8.78
CA GLN A 597 33.43 -4.20 -8.70
C GLN A 597 33.76 -3.70 -10.11
N TYR A 598 32.83 -2.97 -10.73
CA TYR A 598 32.95 -2.49 -12.11
C TYR A 598 33.36 -1.02 -12.21
N SER A 599 33.42 -0.29 -11.09
CA SER A 599 33.68 1.16 -11.11
C SER A 599 35.06 1.53 -11.61
N ASP A 600 35.99 0.58 -11.69
CA ASP A 600 37.38 0.81 -12.13
C ASP A 600 37.65 0.24 -13.54
N ILE A 601 36.65 -0.43 -14.12
CA ILE A 601 36.74 -1.06 -15.43
C ILE A 601 36.18 -0.11 -16.48
N GLU A 602 36.92 0.09 -17.57
CA GLU A 602 36.43 0.83 -18.73
C GLU A 602 35.57 -0.08 -19.61
N GLY A 603 34.46 0.46 -20.11
CA GLY A 603 33.49 -0.32 -20.84
C GLY A 603 33.91 -0.60 -22.29
N ASN A 604 33.49 -1.74 -22.83
CA ASN A 604 33.59 -2.10 -24.25
C ASN A 604 32.26 -2.65 -24.79
N ALA A 605 32.25 -3.26 -25.99
CA ALA A 605 31.04 -3.77 -26.64
C ALA A 605 30.45 -5.05 -26.01
N GLN A 606 31.08 -5.61 -24.99
CA GLN A 606 30.55 -6.73 -24.21
C GLN A 606 29.75 -6.26 -22.99
N ASN A 607 30.08 -5.07 -22.47
CA ASN A 607 29.50 -4.47 -21.27
C ASN A 607 29.11 -3.01 -21.55
N SER A 608 29.48 -2.01 -20.73
CA SER A 608 29.08 -0.60 -20.94
C SER A 608 27.60 -0.33 -20.83
N PHE A 609 26.93 -1.01 -19.90
CA PHE A 609 25.51 -0.86 -19.65
C PHE A 609 24.63 -1.28 -20.84
N LEU A 610 25.07 -2.22 -21.68
CA LEU A 610 24.27 -2.64 -22.84
C LEU A 610 23.09 -3.54 -22.42
N ARG A 611 21.97 -3.48 -23.16
CA ARG A 611 20.81 -4.37 -22.97
C ARG A 611 21.01 -5.76 -23.55
N LEU A 612 21.78 -5.84 -24.62
CA LEU A 612 22.14 -7.07 -25.33
C LEU A 612 23.64 -7.01 -25.59
N GLN A 613 24.33 -8.16 -25.57
CA GLN A 613 25.73 -8.21 -25.95
C GLN A 613 25.91 -7.79 -27.41
N ASN A 614 26.98 -7.04 -27.68
CA ASN A 614 27.40 -6.71 -29.04
C ASN A 614 28.66 -7.49 -29.47
N SER A 615 29.30 -8.18 -28.53
CA SER A 615 30.43 -9.10 -28.77
C SER A 615 30.38 -10.28 -27.77
N PRO A 616 30.80 -11.50 -28.15
CA PRO A 616 31.19 -11.92 -29.51
C PRO A 616 29.99 -12.06 -30.47
N THR A 617 28.77 -12.10 -29.93
CA THR A 617 27.54 -12.17 -30.74
C THR A 617 27.02 -10.77 -31.06
N PRO A 618 26.55 -10.50 -32.30
CA PRO A 618 26.04 -9.19 -32.70
C PRO A 618 24.57 -9.00 -32.28
N ALA A 619 24.18 -9.45 -31.09
CA ALA A 619 22.77 -9.53 -30.69
C ALA A 619 22.12 -8.15 -30.62
N LEU A 620 22.84 -7.13 -30.15
CA LEU A 620 22.35 -5.75 -30.09
C LEU A 620 22.01 -5.17 -31.47
N CYS A 621 22.96 -5.20 -32.41
CA CYS A 621 22.73 -4.69 -33.76
C CYS A 621 21.74 -5.57 -34.54
N GLY A 622 21.85 -6.89 -34.36
CA GLY A 622 21.06 -7.89 -35.05
C GLY A 622 19.57 -7.89 -34.69
N ASP A 623 19.19 -7.28 -33.56
CA ASP A 623 17.78 -7.11 -33.19
C ASP A 623 17.02 -6.23 -34.22
N CYS A 624 17.68 -5.20 -34.75
CA CYS A 624 17.12 -4.35 -35.81
C CYS A 624 17.65 -4.72 -37.21
N HIS A 625 18.96 -4.96 -37.33
CA HIS A 625 19.66 -5.26 -38.59
C HIS A 625 19.75 -6.76 -38.85
N THR A 626 18.62 -7.45 -38.75
CA THR A 626 18.51 -8.92 -38.85
C THR A 626 19.13 -9.47 -40.14
N ASP A 627 18.92 -8.79 -41.27
CA ASP A 627 19.44 -9.15 -42.59
C ASP A 627 20.96 -9.01 -42.71
N LYS A 628 21.62 -8.31 -41.78
CA LYS A 628 23.09 -8.15 -41.75
C LYS A 628 23.79 -9.16 -40.86
N THR A 629 23.06 -9.87 -40.00
CA THR A 629 23.63 -10.82 -39.02
C THR A 629 24.30 -12.04 -39.65
N ILE A 630 24.00 -12.33 -40.91
CA ILE A 630 24.62 -13.37 -41.72
C ILE A 630 26.14 -13.20 -41.90
N ILE A 631 26.67 -12.00 -41.66
CA ILE A 631 28.12 -11.72 -41.68
C ILE A 631 28.91 -12.63 -40.73
N LYS A 632 28.27 -13.15 -39.67
CA LYS A 632 28.90 -14.09 -38.72
C LYS A 632 29.43 -15.36 -39.42
N ASN A 633 28.88 -15.70 -40.59
CA ASN A 633 29.22 -16.88 -41.37
C ASN A 633 30.06 -16.54 -42.62
N SER A 634 30.75 -15.39 -42.64
CA SER A 634 31.60 -14.98 -43.78
C SER A 634 33.01 -14.63 -43.33
N ASP A 635 33.93 -14.49 -44.29
CA ASP A 635 35.31 -14.06 -44.01
C ASP A 635 35.43 -12.64 -43.45
N HIS A 636 34.38 -11.82 -43.56
CA HIS A 636 34.32 -10.52 -42.89
C HIS A 636 33.98 -10.62 -41.40
N ASN A 637 33.75 -11.84 -40.87
CA ASN A 637 33.79 -12.08 -39.44
C ASN A 637 35.25 -12.04 -38.93
N LEU A 638 35.73 -10.83 -38.66
CA LEU A 638 37.11 -10.62 -38.24
C LEU A 638 37.44 -11.23 -36.86
N LEU A 639 36.45 -11.69 -36.08
CA LEU A 639 36.74 -12.52 -34.89
C LEU A 639 37.49 -13.80 -35.28
N LEU A 640 37.24 -14.32 -36.48
CA LEU A 640 37.84 -15.54 -36.99
C LEU A 640 39.04 -15.25 -37.89
N THR A 641 38.88 -14.32 -38.85
CA THR A 641 39.86 -14.13 -39.93
C THR A 641 40.95 -13.12 -39.59
N SER A 642 40.69 -12.17 -38.68
CA SER A 642 41.68 -11.14 -38.29
C SER A 642 41.47 -10.64 -36.86
N PRO A 643 41.61 -11.51 -35.83
CA PRO A 643 41.24 -11.18 -34.44
C PRO A 643 42.11 -10.09 -33.79
N LYS A 644 43.25 -9.74 -34.41
CA LYS A 644 44.14 -8.67 -33.96
C LYS A 644 43.97 -7.37 -34.75
N ALA A 645 43.07 -7.32 -35.73
CA ALA A 645 42.79 -6.09 -36.46
C ALA A 645 42.27 -5.02 -35.51
N LEU A 646 42.68 -3.77 -35.69
CA LEU A 646 42.23 -2.67 -34.85
C LEU A 646 41.34 -1.74 -35.66
N ASN A 647 40.26 -1.27 -35.07
CA ASN A 647 39.51 -0.14 -35.60
C ASN A 647 40.22 1.19 -35.27
N SER A 648 39.67 2.31 -35.75
CA SER A 648 40.23 3.67 -35.65
C SER A 648 40.33 4.22 -34.22
N ILE A 649 39.70 3.53 -33.25
CA ILE A 649 39.78 3.85 -31.82
C ILE A 649 40.56 2.77 -31.04
N GLY A 650 41.27 1.88 -31.74
CA GLY A 650 42.20 0.92 -31.14
C GLY A 650 41.56 -0.35 -30.57
N GLN A 651 40.32 -0.68 -30.93
CA GLN A 651 39.62 -1.88 -30.44
C GLN A 651 39.78 -3.05 -31.41
N THR A 652 39.96 -4.26 -30.86
CA THR A 652 39.91 -5.54 -31.57
C THR A 652 38.47 -5.96 -31.93
N PRO A 653 38.25 -6.95 -32.81
CA PRO A 653 36.94 -7.55 -33.05
C PRO A 653 36.30 -8.12 -31.78
N LEU A 654 37.10 -8.63 -30.83
CA LEU A 654 36.57 -9.14 -29.56
C LEU A 654 36.05 -8.00 -28.66
N GLU A 655 36.70 -6.85 -28.67
CA GLU A 655 36.31 -5.70 -27.83
C GLU A 655 35.18 -4.88 -28.43
N SER A 656 35.10 -4.79 -29.77
CA SER A 656 34.12 -3.97 -30.50
C SER A 656 32.95 -4.78 -31.07
N GLY A 657 33.11 -6.09 -31.23
CA GLY A 657 32.16 -7.00 -31.87
C GLY A 657 32.31 -7.07 -33.40
N ILE A 658 31.61 -8.03 -34.01
CA ILE A 658 31.67 -8.27 -35.47
C ILE A 658 31.30 -7.01 -36.27
N CYS A 659 30.32 -6.25 -35.78
CA CYS A 659 29.92 -5.01 -36.40
C CYS A 659 30.87 -3.86 -36.04
N GLY A 660 31.35 -3.80 -34.79
CA GLY A 660 32.10 -2.65 -34.23
C GLY A 660 33.49 -2.42 -34.82
N VAL A 661 34.09 -3.47 -35.39
CA VAL A 661 35.38 -3.35 -36.10
C VAL A 661 35.24 -2.60 -37.44
N CYS A 662 34.02 -2.56 -38.00
CA CYS A 662 33.69 -1.88 -39.26
C CYS A 662 32.76 -0.66 -39.07
N HIS A 663 31.91 -0.66 -38.04
CA HIS A 663 30.90 0.38 -37.77
C HIS A 663 30.97 0.83 -36.30
N ILE A 664 31.40 2.07 -36.06
CA ILE A 664 31.45 2.63 -34.70
C ILE A 664 30.17 3.41 -34.41
N ALA A 665 29.37 2.94 -33.44
CA ALA A 665 28.08 3.53 -33.14
C ALA A 665 28.16 4.97 -32.62
N HIS A 666 29.23 5.34 -31.91
CA HIS A 666 29.39 6.67 -31.31
C HIS A 666 30.74 7.27 -31.69
N ASN A 667 30.74 8.52 -32.11
CA ASN A 667 31.96 9.30 -32.38
C ASN A 667 32.83 8.68 -33.48
N SER A 668 32.20 8.13 -34.52
CA SER A 668 32.89 7.69 -35.73
C SER A 668 33.63 8.87 -36.36
N LYS A 669 34.85 8.61 -36.88
CA LYS A 669 35.62 9.58 -37.67
C LYS A 669 34.94 9.92 -39.00
N HIS A 670 34.13 9.00 -39.52
CA HIS A 670 33.49 9.10 -40.83
C HIS A 670 31.98 8.98 -40.73
N GLU A 671 31.24 9.88 -41.40
CA GLU A 671 29.77 9.87 -41.44
C GLU A 671 29.23 8.66 -42.18
N THR A 672 29.84 8.38 -43.34
CA THR A 672 29.40 7.35 -44.27
C THR A 672 29.44 5.98 -43.59
N LEU A 673 28.25 5.43 -43.34
CA LEU A 673 28.04 4.15 -42.67
C LEU A 673 28.72 4.03 -41.29
N LEU A 674 29.09 5.16 -40.67
CA LEU A 674 29.85 5.19 -39.42
C LEU A 674 31.14 4.36 -39.49
N TRP A 675 31.86 4.46 -40.61
CA TRP A 675 33.03 3.63 -40.88
C TRP A 675 34.06 3.72 -39.77
N ALA A 676 34.41 2.55 -39.24
CA ALA A 676 35.22 2.42 -38.04
C ALA A 676 36.71 2.43 -38.30
N ARG A 677 37.16 2.41 -39.56
CA ARG A 677 38.57 2.24 -39.93
C ARG A 677 39.05 3.48 -40.68
N GLU A 678 40.35 3.58 -40.92
CA GLU A 678 40.87 4.68 -41.74
C GLU A 678 40.44 4.49 -43.20
N LEU A 679 40.56 5.55 -43.99
CA LEU A 679 40.31 5.52 -45.42
C LEU A 679 41.66 5.53 -46.13
N GLU A 680 41.89 4.52 -46.98
CA GLU A 680 43.11 4.39 -47.76
C GLU A 680 42.94 5.02 -49.17
N TYR A 681 43.59 4.44 -50.18
CA TYR A 681 43.50 4.85 -51.58
C TYR A 681 42.20 4.40 -52.24
N GLY A 682 41.76 5.16 -53.23
CA GLY A 682 40.54 4.91 -54.00
C GLY A 682 39.97 6.22 -54.55
N ASN A 683 39.16 6.11 -55.59
CA ASN A 683 38.56 7.28 -56.24
C ASN A 683 37.28 7.70 -55.51
N SER A 684 36.46 6.73 -55.10
CA SER A 684 35.28 6.98 -54.27
C SER A 684 35.51 6.64 -52.80
N ILE A 685 34.72 7.26 -51.91
CA ILE A 685 34.72 6.89 -50.48
C ILE A 685 34.44 5.39 -50.26
N MET A 686 33.59 4.78 -51.11
CA MET A 686 33.25 3.37 -51.01
C MET A 686 34.43 2.44 -51.34
N GLU A 687 35.26 2.82 -52.32
CA GLU A 687 36.51 2.10 -52.61
C GLU A 687 37.51 2.23 -51.47
N LYS A 688 37.68 3.44 -50.93
CA LYS A 688 38.61 3.71 -49.82
C LYS A 688 38.28 2.88 -48.58
N MET A 689 36.99 2.66 -48.30
CA MET A 689 36.54 1.79 -47.20
C MET A 689 36.99 0.33 -47.40
N CYS A 690 36.83 -0.22 -48.61
CA CYS A 690 37.24 -1.61 -48.88
C CYS A 690 38.77 -1.75 -48.90
N ASN A 691 39.47 -0.80 -49.52
CA ASN A 691 40.91 -0.84 -49.70
C ASN A 691 41.69 -0.67 -48.39
N ASP A 692 41.09 -0.13 -47.33
CA ASP A 692 41.70 -0.13 -45.99
C ASP A 692 42.08 -1.56 -45.54
N CYS A 693 41.17 -2.52 -45.72
CA CYS A 693 41.43 -3.91 -45.40
C CYS A 693 42.16 -4.63 -46.54
N HIS A 694 41.75 -4.37 -47.77
CA HIS A 694 42.27 -5.00 -48.99
C HIS A 694 43.48 -4.24 -49.55
N SER A 695 44.48 -3.98 -48.71
CA SER A 695 45.76 -3.38 -49.10
C SER A 695 46.93 -4.22 -48.61
N LYS A 696 48.15 -3.90 -49.06
CA LYS A 696 49.38 -4.59 -48.64
C LYS A 696 49.61 -4.54 -47.12
N LYS A 697 49.04 -3.54 -46.43
CA LYS A 697 49.16 -3.33 -44.98
C LYS A 697 47.88 -3.68 -44.21
N GLY A 698 46.76 -3.88 -44.91
CA GLY A 698 45.45 -4.12 -44.32
C GLY A 698 45.25 -5.54 -43.79
N SER A 699 44.15 -5.75 -43.09
CA SER A 699 43.76 -7.03 -42.47
C SER A 699 43.52 -8.15 -43.49
N ALA A 700 43.21 -7.81 -44.74
CA ALA A 700 42.96 -8.73 -45.85
C ALA A 700 44.08 -8.71 -46.92
N LYS A 701 45.34 -8.49 -46.50
CA LYS A 701 46.51 -8.42 -47.41
C LYS A 701 46.73 -9.64 -48.31
N SER A 702 46.17 -10.79 -47.95
CA SER A 702 46.21 -12.02 -48.75
C SER A 702 45.11 -12.10 -49.82
N LYS A 703 44.15 -11.17 -49.82
CA LYS A 703 42.98 -11.17 -50.70
C LYS A 703 42.77 -9.79 -51.35
N ILE A 704 43.84 -9.19 -51.90
CA ILE A 704 43.78 -7.87 -52.56
C ILE A 704 43.25 -8.03 -54.00
N PRO A 705 42.19 -7.31 -54.42
CA PRO A 705 41.72 -7.33 -55.81
C PRO A 705 42.81 -6.84 -56.77
N ALA A 706 43.01 -7.54 -57.89
CA ALA A 706 43.99 -7.15 -58.90
C ALA A 706 43.62 -5.84 -59.62
N ILE A 707 42.32 -5.56 -59.75
CA ILE A 707 41.76 -4.25 -60.14
C ILE A 707 40.68 -3.92 -59.11
N ALA A 708 40.78 -2.76 -58.46
CA ALA A 708 39.91 -2.34 -57.36
C ALA A 708 39.02 -1.13 -57.70
N SER A 709 38.96 -0.73 -58.97
CA SER A 709 38.21 0.43 -59.46
C SER A 709 37.47 0.12 -60.77
N HIS A 710 36.45 0.92 -61.06
CA HIS A 710 35.71 0.89 -62.34
C HIS A 710 36.13 2.09 -63.22
N PRO A 711 36.06 2.02 -64.57
CA PRO A 711 36.35 3.15 -65.44
C PRO A 711 35.67 4.47 -65.02
N GLU A 712 36.44 5.56 -65.01
CA GLU A 712 36.09 6.84 -64.36
C GLU A 712 35.11 7.70 -65.18
N ASP A 713 35.09 7.55 -66.50
CA ASP A 713 34.33 8.40 -67.43
C ASP A 713 32.91 7.87 -67.73
N ILE A 714 32.45 6.84 -67.02
CA ILE A 714 31.16 6.19 -67.27
C ILE A 714 30.18 6.54 -66.16
N PHE A 715 29.29 7.51 -66.42
CA PHE A 715 28.13 7.79 -65.58
C PHE A 715 26.96 6.89 -65.96
N ILE A 716 26.34 6.27 -64.96
CA ILE A 716 25.20 5.37 -65.16
C ILE A 716 23.96 6.04 -64.56
N MET A 717 22.86 5.96 -65.29
CA MET A 717 21.54 6.40 -64.83
C MET A 717 20.60 5.21 -64.85
N ASN A 718 19.91 4.98 -63.72
CA ASN A 718 18.77 4.08 -63.70
C ASN A 718 17.60 4.75 -64.45
N ALA A 719 17.34 4.39 -65.71
CA ALA A 719 16.37 5.08 -66.56
C ALA A 719 14.91 4.56 -66.48
N HIS A 720 14.64 3.47 -65.74
CA HIS A 720 13.31 2.83 -65.73
C HIS A 720 12.61 2.90 -64.35
N GLU A 721 11.60 3.75 -64.22
CA GLU A 721 10.65 3.76 -63.08
C GLU A 721 9.54 2.68 -63.20
N LYS A 722 9.33 2.09 -64.39
CA LYS A 722 8.22 1.16 -64.68
C LYS A 722 8.64 -0.25 -65.11
N ALA A 723 9.82 -0.72 -64.75
CA ALA A 723 10.10 -2.14 -64.88
C ALA A 723 9.50 -2.85 -63.65
N GLY A 724 8.56 -3.78 -63.87
CA GLY A 724 7.74 -4.43 -62.83
C GLY A 724 8.55 -5.01 -61.66
N LYS A 725 7.85 -5.53 -60.63
CA LYS A 725 8.34 -5.97 -59.30
C LYS A 725 9.65 -6.80 -59.25
N ASN A 726 10.23 -7.21 -60.38
CA ASN A 726 11.46 -7.99 -60.51
C ASN A 726 12.65 -7.25 -61.16
N SER A 727 12.58 -5.95 -61.49
CA SER A 727 13.76 -5.22 -62.01
C SER A 727 14.70 -4.80 -60.87
N LYS A 728 15.91 -5.35 -60.84
CA LYS A 728 16.94 -4.99 -59.86
C LYS A 728 17.70 -3.75 -60.37
N GLN A 729 17.33 -2.57 -59.89
CA GLN A 729 18.05 -1.32 -60.19
C GLN A 729 19.53 -1.41 -59.78
N PHE A 730 20.41 -0.74 -60.53
CA PHE A 730 21.82 -0.63 -60.18
C PHE A 730 21.97 0.13 -58.86
N LEU A 731 22.79 -0.38 -57.94
CA LEU A 731 23.21 0.36 -56.76
C LEU A 731 24.37 1.28 -57.17
N LEU A 732 24.06 2.54 -57.37
CA LEU A 732 25.02 3.57 -57.77
C LEU A 732 25.32 4.48 -56.58
N PHE A 733 26.53 5.00 -56.54
CA PHE A 733 27.01 5.79 -55.40
C PHE A 733 27.58 7.12 -55.86
N ASP A 734 27.35 8.14 -55.05
CA ASP A 734 28.04 9.42 -55.14
C ASP A 734 29.48 9.27 -54.67
N GLU A 735 30.43 9.83 -55.42
CA GLU A 735 31.86 9.59 -55.22
C GLU A 735 32.37 10.17 -53.89
N ALA A 736 31.90 11.37 -53.54
CA ALA A 736 32.34 12.10 -52.36
C ALA A 736 31.63 11.64 -51.08
N SER A 737 30.30 11.53 -51.11
CA SER A 737 29.49 11.19 -49.93
C SER A 737 29.30 9.69 -49.73
N GLY A 738 29.42 8.89 -50.79
CA GLY A 738 29.14 7.45 -50.75
C GLY A 738 27.66 7.15 -50.57
N ARG A 739 26.78 8.16 -50.69
CA ARG A 739 25.34 7.94 -50.61
C ARG A 739 24.87 7.21 -51.86
N GLN A 740 23.92 6.30 -51.69
CA GLN A 740 23.28 5.66 -52.83
C GLN A 740 22.44 6.70 -53.58
N VAL A 741 22.65 6.79 -54.90
CA VAL A 741 22.01 7.77 -55.79
C VAL A 741 21.41 7.07 -57.01
N HIS A 742 20.53 7.76 -57.73
CA HIS A 742 19.91 7.22 -58.95
C HIS A 742 20.77 7.43 -60.21
N VAL A 743 21.67 8.40 -60.15
CA VAL A 743 22.68 8.73 -61.16
C VAL A 743 24.02 8.82 -60.45
N GLY A 744 24.97 7.97 -60.81
CA GLY A 744 26.25 7.89 -60.10
C GLY A 744 27.19 6.84 -60.69
N LYS A 745 28.22 6.49 -59.92
CA LYS A 745 29.26 5.54 -60.33
C LYS A 745 29.06 4.18 -59.67
N PHE A 746 29.64 3.15 -60.27
CA PHE A 746 29.82 1.86 -59.61
C PHE A 746 30.86 1.96 -58.50
N ALA A 747 30.64 1.19 -57.44
CA ALA A 747 31.60 0.96 -56.38
C ALA A 747 31.57 -0.53 -56.00
N CYS A 748 32.49 -0.99 -55.14
CA CYS A 748 32.51 -2.39 -54.69
C CYS A 748 31.12 -2.87 -54.19
N PRO A 749 30.36 -2.07 -53.40
CA PRO A 749 29.02 -2.47 -52.97
C PRO A 749 27.96 -2.52 -54.08
N SER A 750 28.24 -2.09 -55.30
CA SER A 750 27.31 -2.24 -56.43
C SER A 750 27.12 -3.71 -56.78
N CYS A 751 28.18 -4.50 -56.70
CA CYS A 751 28.19 -5.93 -57.01
C CYS A 751 28.30 -6.79 -55.74
N HIS A 752 29.06 -6.32 -54.74
CA HIS A 752 29.33 -7.07 -53.52
C HIS A 752 28.41 -6.69 -52.35
N ASN A 753 28.09 -7.67 -51.52
CA ASN A 753 27.46 -7.53 -50.23
C ASN A 753 28.44 -8.02 -49.16
N ALA A 754 29.13 -7.09 -48.50
CA ALA A 754 30.10 -7.44 -47.46
C ALA A 754 29.50 -8.26 -46.29
N HIS A 755 28.18 -8.24 -46.11
CA HIS A 755 27.50 -8.99 -45.05
C HIS A 755 27.12 -10.42 -45.46
N GLN A 756 27.02 -10.71 -46.76
CA GLN A 756 26.47 -11.96 -47.25
C GLN A 756 27.49 -12.68 -48.10
N TRP A 757 27.83 -13.90 -47.71
CA TRP A 757 28.76 -14.72 -48.48
C TRP A 757 28.16 -15.17 -49.83
N ASN A 758 26.98 -15.80 -49.83
CA ASN A 758 26.34 -16.33 -51.03
C ASN A 758 24.90 -15.75 -51.19
N PRO A 759 24.51 -15.29 -52.40
CA PRO A 759 23.19 -14.70 -52.63
C PRO A 759 22.03 -15.69 -52.54
N ASN A 760 22.28 -17.00 -52.73
CA ASN A 760 21.26 -18.06 -52.71
C ASN A 760 21.03 -18.67 -51.33
N SER A 761 21.84 -18.30 -50.34
CA SER A 761 21.79 -18.89 -49.02
C SER A 761 21.02 -18.01 -48.04
N SER A 762 19.99 -18.57 -47.39
CA SER A 762 19.21 -17.88 -46.36
C SER A 762 19.98 -17.80 -45.04
N ALA A 763 19.59 -16.87 -44.15
CA ALA A 763 20.23 -16.70 -42.83
C ALA A 763 20.15 -17.94 -41.92
N LYS A 764 19.32 -18.94 -42.27
CA LYS A 764 19.10 -20.17 -41.50
C LYS A 764 19.93 -21.36 -41.98
N ASP A 765 20.53 -21.31 -43.18
CA ASP A 765 20.93 -22.54 -43.90
C ASP A 765 22.44 -22.74 -44.09
N ILE A 766 23.33 -22.06 -43.35
CA ILE A 766 24.77 -22.13 -43.65
C ILE A 766 25.65 -22.30 -42.41
N GLY A 767 26.53 -23.31 -42.48
CA GLY A 767 27.78 -23.35 -41.72
C GLY A 767 28.77 -22.30 -42.23
N TYR A 768 29.90 -22.17 -41.57
CA TYR A 768 30.98 -21.28 -42.03
C TYR A 768 31.54 -21.77 -43.37
N GLU A 769 31.51 -20.93 -44.41
CA GLU A 769 32.12 -21.20 -45.72
C GLU A 769 33.39 -20.35 -45.88
N PRO A 770 34.60 -20.93 -45.70
CA PRO A 770 35.84 -20.16 -45.57
C PRO A 770 36.49 -19.71 -46.89
N GLU A 771 36.10 -20.26 -48.04
CA GLU A 771 36.74 -19.90 -49.31
C GLU A 771 35.79 -19.99 -50.50
N GLY A 772 35.89 -18.98 -51.36
CA GLY A 772 35.10 -18.83 -52.56
C GLY A 772 35.95 -18.25 -53.69
N ASN A 773 35.37 -18.19 -54.88
CA ASN A 773 35.97 -17.64 -56.08
C ASN A 773 35.25 -16.35 -56.52
N VAL A 774 35.71 -15.78 -57.63
CA VAL A 774 35.21 -14.50 -58.16
C VAL A 774 33.72 -14.52 -58.55
N THR A 775 33.09 -15.69 -58.67
CA THR A 775 31.68 -15.82 -59.11
C THR A 775 30.70 -16.15 -57.98
N ASN A 776 31.18 -16.41 -56.77
CA ASN A 776 30.32 -16.71 -55.62
C ASN A 776 30.64 -15.89 -54.35
N SER A 777 31.86 -15.37 -54.20
CA SER A 777 32.27 -14.67 -52.98
C SER A 777 31.63 -13.29 -52.88
N PHE A 778 30.74 -13.12 -51.90
CA PHE A 778 30.10 -11.86 -51.55
C PHE A 778 29.26 -11.21 -52.64
N ILE A 779 28.86 -11.91 -53.71
CA ILE A 779 28.11 -11.27 -54.80
C ILE A 779 26.62 -11.16 -54.42
N LYS A 780 25.98 -10.03 -54.76
CA LYS A 780 24.55 -9.76 -54.46
C LYS A 780 23.56 -10.64 -55.21
N THR A 781 23.97 -11.23 -56.33
CA THR A 781 23.15 -12.06 -57.22
C THR A 781 24.10 -12.92 -58.05
N LYS A 782 23.60 -13.97 -58.73
CA LYS A 782 24.46 -14.72 -59.65
C LYS A 782 25.05 -13.79 -60.71
N VAL A 783 26.30 -14.03 -61.12
CA VAL A 783 27.03 -13.20 -62.09
C VAL A 783 26.27 -13.04 -63.41
N GLU A 784 25.62 -14.10 -63.88
CA GLU A 784 24.74 -14.13 -65.07
C GLU A 784 23.51 -13.20 -64.99
N TYR A 785 23.18 -12.76 -63.77
CA TYR A 785 22.09 -11.84 -63.45
C TYR A 785 22.61 -10.52 -62.84
N LEU A 786 23.92 -10.26 -62.89
CA LEU A 786 24.42 -8.93 -62.57
C LEU A 786 23.89 -7.96 -63.63
N PRO A 787 23.56 -6.73 -63.23
CA PRO A 787 22.92 -5.78 -64.13
C PRO A 787 23.86 -5.31 -65.26
N CYS A 788 25.14 -5.75 -65.27
CA CYS A 788 26.02 -5.68 -66.44
C CYS A 788 25.41 -6.29 -67.71
N LYS A 789 24.56 -7.33 -67.58
CA LYS A 789 23.84 -7.94 -68.71
C LYS A 789 22.91 -6.96 -69.40
N ASP A 790 22.40 -5.97 -68.69
CA ASP A 790 21.47 -4.98 -69.24
C ASP A 790 22.18 -4.05 -70.24
N CYS A 791 23.49 -3.84 -70.10
CA CYS A 791 24.30 -3.02 -71.01
C CYS A 791 25.23 -3.83 -71.93
N HIS A 792 25.63 -5.03 -71.54
CA HIS A 792 26.62 -5.84 -72.26
C HIS A 792 26.07 -7.17 -72.79
N GLY A 793 24.79 -7.47 -72.55
CA GLY A 793 24.15 -8.69 -73.05
C GLY A 793 24.92 -9.96 -72.66
N PRO A 794 25.15 -10.89 -73.60
CA PRO A 794 25.85 -12.16 -73.32
C PRO A 794 27.31 -11.98 -72.87
N ASP A 795 27.95 -10.85 -73.17
CA ASP A 795 29.36 -10.59 -72.84
C ASP A 795 29.57 -10.16 -71.38
N ALA A 796 28.50 -9.97 -70.61
CA ALA A 796 28.57 -9.48 -69.24
C ALA A 796 29.45 -10.35 -68.32
N LEU A 797 29.37 -11.68 -68.45
CA LEU A 797 30.21 -12.60 -67.67
C LEU A 797 31.69 -12.47 -68.07
N LEU A 798 31.98 -12.36 -69.37
CA LEU A 798 33.34 -12.20 -69.88
C LEU A 798 33.96 -10.90 -69.37
N LYS A 799 33.23 -9.78 -69.46
CA LYS A 799 33.70 -8.47 -68.94
C LYS A 799 33.88 -8.49 -67.43
N PHE A 800 32.98 -9.13 -66.68
CA PHE A 800 33.14 -9.30 -65.23
C PHE A 800 34.43 -10.06 -64.89
N LEU A 801 34.67 -11.20 -65.55
CA LEU A 801 35.87 -12.02 -65.34
C LEU A 801 37.15 -11.31 -65.78
N TYR A 802 37.12 -10.47 -66.82
CA TYR A 802 38.28 -9.67 -67.25
C TYR A 802 38.84 -8.80 -66.12
N PHE A 803 37.97 -8.14 -65.35
CA PHE A 803 38.39 -7.31 -64.22
C PHE A 803 38.89 -8.13 -63.02
N HIS A 804 38.33 -9.32 -62.80
CA HIS A 804 38.52 -10.09 -61.56
C HIS A 804 39.55 -11.23 -61.68
N GLU A 805 39.85 -11.73 -62.88
CA GLU A 805 40.82 -12.79 -63.14
C GLU A 805 41.94 -12.30 -64.07
N PRO A 806 43.17 -12.06 -63.56
CA PRO A 806 44.30 -11.65 -64.39
C PRO A 806 44.55 -12.55 -65.61
N ASN A 807 44.35 -13.86 -65.44
CA ASN A 807 44.56 -14.87 -66.48
C ASN A 807 43.52 -14.81 -67.62
N LYS A 808 42.40 -14.10 -67.43
CA LYS A 808 41.36 -13.90 -68.46
C LYS A 808 41.60 -12.66 -69.32
N ARG A 809 42.64 -11.88 -69.03
CA ARG A 809 42.99 -10.63 -69.75
C ARG A 809 43.78 -10.86 -71.03
N THR A 810 44.21 -12.09 -71.30
CA THR A 810 45.10 -12.46 -72.42
C THR A 810 44.40 -12.81 -73.72
N GLN A 811 43.06 -12.75 -73.78
CA GLN A 811 42.34 -12.85 -75.05
C GLN A 811 42.00 -11.46 -75.60
N GLN A 812 42.60 -11.20 -76.75
CA GLN A 812 42.54 -10.02 -77.61
C GLN A 812 41.10 -9.56 -77.90
N PHE A 813 40.50 -8.73 -77.06
CA PHE A 813 39.21 -8.08 -77.33
C PHE A 813 39.21 -6.63 -76.84
N LEU A 814 40.00 -5.81 -77.53
CA LEU A 814 39.82 -4.35 -77.55
C LEU A 814 38.83 -4.03 -78.67
N PHE A 815 37.69 -3.46 -78.29
CA PHE A 815 36.84 -2.55 -79.07
C PHE A 815 36.98 -2.62 -80.60
N THR A 816 36.06 -3.30 -81.30
CA THR A 816 35.64 -2.80 -82.60
C THR A 816 34.69 -1.63 -82.34
N LYS A 817 35.15 -0.42 -82.67
CA LYS A 817 34.26 0.71 -82.93
C LYS A 817 33.40 0.32 -84.12
N ASP A 818 32.10 0.20 -83.91
CA ASP A 818 31.05 0.58 -84.85
C ASP A 818 29.87 1.12 -84.03
#